data_AF-A0A6J2P9Q3-F1
#
_entry.id   AF-A0A6J2P9Q3-F1
#
_cell.length_a   1.000
_cell.length_b   1.000
_cell.length_c   1.000
_cell.angle_alpha   90.00
_cell.angle_beta   90.00
_cell.angle_gamma   90.00
#
_symmetry.space_group_name_H-M   'P 1'
#
loop_
_entity.id
_entity.type
_entity.pdbx_description
1 polymer ?
#
loop_
_entity_poly.entity_id
_entity_poly.type
_entity_poly.pdbx_seq_one_letter_code
_entity_poly.pdbx_strand_id
1 'polypeptide(L)'
;MLVNLFCAAAEREQQTGEKILELLSSVCTYKTFPLPHWDYYDDDDDDDDQCSVLLDLYSRLKDHETETGLSVLPSLHSVLQSAPAVWSIDLSERKTSILLEVLKLQPEKKQVELTGCSGEESEVRSVLQCLPYISQLSFRPQSSKPSEEIKMLVNLFCAAAEREQQTGEKILELLSSVCTYKTFPLPHWDYNNDYDDDDDQCSVLLDLYSRLKDHETETGLSVLPSLHSVLQSVPAVWSIDLSETKTSILLEVLKLQPEKKQVKLRGCSHEESEVRSVLQCLPYISQLSCDPEFFQRVCTFLSVRSRAEAEQLSSLLQLLGFTLRLTGDLPRKTCRSVGRVLRVCGSKVDLTLTPRKMSVRGASLLFRRTTHLHSLRLSIDMALLLCGWVRRRRVACPVTIEELSLCPQTALPSQRERRVGSSLASLLRYWPVRRLELTELCVPALALIPLLLHDGRLKLTLSEKTFQQLLSLLYENQDEDLTWCFFSKVGGDLTSCSLNWELLHYLLQQPSAQTITVNMRKNRFLQESITRLLPFLDRIVFKMPSPSFVLTAIREIYKAGASPLIPCLLRSLDHVISLTCKEMDSVHCAALHFTLTHSDRVKLNLLWTSIPAGEIESLVSMLDKVSQLSVDRNLLLRLVHCCAASDAQQGAAVGLLRAVQHRLDVSCSSCVELSEEHHTETLSLTADDCRAISTILGRSSRDTQLLMQDCEVEDSGLDLLFPVLDRVRLRASKAVLLQLLSLVPVNSERDTVRRAVSLCRALGGELDLSHSTLDQRSCGALVLMLDSSEELTELDLSHCQLTDQLLLTLCTQLHKVQVLDLSHNNITDASTDTLLQLVSLNPSIHTVRLFRNNIVDRSSFNKDKQFEIW
;
A
#
# COMPACT_ATOMS: atom_id res chain seq x y z
N MET A 1 39.59 -10.26 36.78
CA MET A 1 39.77 -8.85 37.16
C MET A 1 38.56 -8.33 37.93
N LEU A 2 37.35 -8.42 37.37
CA LEU A 2 36.12 -7.90 37.99
C LEU A 2 35.76 -8.59 39.33
N VAL A 3 35.85 -9.92 39.42
CA VAL A 3 35.68 -10.65 40.71
C VAL A 3 36.57 -10.07 41.80
N ASN A 4 37.87 -9.94 41.52
CA ASN A 4 38.85 -9.42 42.50
C ASN A 4 38.57 -7.96 42.91
N LEU A 5 38.00 -7.14 42.01
CA LEU A 5 37.63 -5.75 42.30
C LEU A 5 36.47 -5.69 43.30
N PHE A 6 35.43 -6.49 43.08
CA PHE A 6 34.29 -6.62 44.00
C PHE A 6 34.71 -7.21 45.34
N CYS A 7 35.57 -8.23 45.36
CA CYS A 7 36.11 -8.79 46.59
C CYS A 7 36.95 -7.77 47.39
N ALA A 8 37.87 -7.05 46.72
CA ALA A 8 38.68 -6.03 47.38
C ALA A 8 37.87 -4.83 47.90
N ALA A 9 36.80 -4.46 47.20
CA ALA A 9 35.85 -3.45 47.65
C ALA A 9 35.11 -3.90 48.92
N ALA A 10 34.67 -5.16 48.97
CA ALA A 10 34.00 -5.74 50.14
C ALA A 10 34.92 -5.83 51.37
N GLU A 11 36.16 -6.28 51.17
CA GLU A 11 37.17 -6.34 52.24
C GLU A 11 37.49 -4.94 52.79
N ARG A 12 37.61 -3.95 51.92
CA ARG A 12 37.87 -2.56 52.32
C ARG A 12 36.68 -1.93 53.04
N GLU A 13 35.46 -2.18 52.58
CA GLU A 13 34.23 -1.76 53.25
C GLU A 13 34.12 -2.36 54.65
N GLN A 14 34.46 -3.64 54.82
CA GLN A 14 34.49 -4.28 56.14
C GLN A 14 35.54 -3.66 57.07
N GLN A 15 36.70 -3.26 56.54
CA GLN A 15 37.80 -2.68 57.33
C GLN A 15 37.58 -1.21 57.70
N THR A 16 36.90 -0.44 56.84
CA THR A 16 36.80 1.03 56.96
C THR A 16 35.40 1.51 57.36
N GLY A 17 34.36 0.69 57.15
CA GLY A 17 32.96 1.07 57.33
C GLY A 17 32.40 2.00 56.25
N GLU A 18 33.19 2.35 55.24
CA GLU A 18 32.76 3.13 54.08
C GLU A 18 32.00 2.24 53.09
N LYS A 19 30.88 2.73 52.55
CA LYS A 19 30.00 1.99 51.63
C LYS A 19 30.56 1.87 50.21
N ILE A 20 31.73 1.27 50.08
CA ILE A 20 32.52 1.23 48.84
C ILE A 20 31.87 0.33 47.79
N LEU A 21 31.23 -0.76 48.19
CA LEU A 21 30.48 -1.62 47.28
C LEU A 21 29.23 -0.92 46.70
N GLU A 22 28.57 -0.06 47.48
CA GLU A 22 27.43 0.74 47.01
C GLU A 22 27.88 1.80 45.98
N LEU A 23 29.06 2.39 46.18
CA LEU A 23 29.67 3.28 45.19
C LEU A 23 30.06 2.53 43.91
N LEU A 24 30.66 1.34 44.03
CA LEU A 24 31.04 0.52 42.89
C LEU A 24 29.81 0.04 42.11
N SER A 25 28.72 -0.36 42.78
CA SER A 25 27.48 -0.80 42.12
C SER A 25 26.76 0.34 41.40
N SER A 26 26.90 1.58 41.88
CA SER A 26 26.28 2.76 41.26
C SER A 26 26.92 3.17 39.92
N VAL A 27 28.19 2.82 39.69
CA VAL A 27 28.93 3.14 38.46
C VAL A 27 29.01 1.98 37.47
N CYS A 28 28.63 0.77 37.91
CA CYS A 28 28.58 -0.43 37.10
C CYS A 28 27.15 -0.69 36.62
N THR A 29 26.92 -0.49 35.32
CA THR A 29 25.71 -0.95 34.61
C THR A 29 26.13 -1.95 33.54
N TYR A 30 25.20 -2.75 33.02
CA TYR A 30 25.46 -3.71 31.94
C TYR A 30 26.19 -3.05 30.76
N LYS A 31 25.77 -1.84 30.37
CA LYS A 31 26.38 -1.07 29.25
C LYS A 31 27.75 -0.47 29.56
N THR A 32 28.07 -0.26 30.83
CA THR A 32 29.36 0.31 31.26
C THR A 32 30.31 -0.75 31.83
N PHE A 33 29.87 -2.00 31.91
CA PHE A 33 30.65 -3.12 32.40
C PHE A 33 31.68 -3.51 31.33
N PRO A 34 32.96 -3.70 31.67
CA PRO A 34 34.00 -4.05 30.71
C PRO A 34 33.88 -5.53 30.35
N LEU A 35 32.88 -5.86 29.53
CA LEU A 35 32.77 -7.14 28.85
C LEU A 35 33.72 -7.14 27.64
N PRO A 36 34.32 -8.28 27.26
CA PRO A 36 35.24 -8.33 26.13
C PRO A 36 34.52 -7.89 24.84
N HIS A 37 34.93 -6.77 24.25
CA HIS A 37 34.52 -6.39 22.90
C HIS A 37 35.48 -7.08 21.94
N TRP A 38 35.02 -8.08 21.19
CA TRP A 38 35.83 -8.70 20.16
C TRP A 38 35.68 -7.89 18.87
N ASP A 39 36.54 -6.90 18.68
CA ASP A 39 36.66 -6.22 17.40
C ASP A 39 37.22 -7.21 16.37
N TYR A 40 36.40 -7.89 15.57
CA TYR A 40 36.68 -8.28 14.16
C TYR A 40 35.58 -9.19 13.56
N TYR A 41 34.90 -8.67 12.52
CA TYR A 41 34.09 -9.33 11.48
C TYR A 41 32.77 -10.04 11.86
N ASP A 42 31.73 -9.57 11.15
CA ASP A 42 30.39 -10.11 10.88
C ASP A 42 29.38 -10.19 12.04
N ASP A 43 28.25 -9.52 11.76
CA ASP A 43 27.08 -9.32 12.62
C ASP A 43 26.42 -10.65 13.04
N ASP A 44 25.98 -10.71 14.31
CA ASP A 44 24.97 -11.59 14.93
C ASP A 44 25.41 -12.58 16.04
N ASP A 45 26.70 -12.84 16.26
CA ASP A 45 27.16 -13.79 17.30
C ASP A 45 27.56 -13.14 18.67
N ASP A 46 27.66 -11.80 18.76
CA ASP A 46 28.26 -11.10 19.91
C ASP A 46 27.39 -11.06 21.20
N ASP A 47 26.09 -11.34 21.14
CA ASP A 47 25.18 -11.26 22.31
C ASP A 47 25.17 -12.54 23.17
N ASP A 48 25.50 -13.70 22.59
CA ASP A 48 25.49 -15.01 23.29
C ASP A 48 26.57 -15.08 24.39
N ASP A 49 27.72 -14.48 24.12
CA ASP A 49 28.88 -14.51 25.01
C ASP A 49 28.73 -13.56 26.22
N GLN A 50 27.87 -12.53 26.13
CA GLN A 50 27.76 -11.53 27.19
C GLN A 50 26.89 -11.98 28.37
N CYS A 51 25.79 -12.70 28.09
CA CYS A 51 24.96 -13.29 29.14
C CYS A 51 25.71 -14.42 29.88
N SER A 52 26.50 -15.20 29.16
CA SER A 52 27.30 -16.28 29.73
C SER A 52 28.37 -15.75 30.71
N VAL A 53 29.00 -14.61 30.40
CA VAL A 53 29.99 -13.93 31.27
C VAL A 53 29.37 -13.39 32.56
N LEU A 54 28.14 -12.87 32.52
CA LEU A 54 27.42 -12.44 33.73
C LEU A 54 27.11 -13.60 34.67
N LEU A 55 26.66 -14.74 34.13
CA LEU A 55 26.39 -15.94 34.91
C LEU A 55 27.67 -16.47 35.56
N ASP A 56 28.80 -16.43 34.85
CA ASP A 56 30.12 -16.82 35.37
C ASP A 56 30.63 -15.87 36.46
N LEU A 57 30.37 -14.56 36.32
CA LEU A 57 30.71 -13.59 37.35
C LEU A 57 29.90 -13.83 38.63
N TYR A 58 28.61 -14.10 38.51
CA TYR A 58 27.74 -14.40 39.65
C TYR A 58 28.17 -15.69 40.36
N SER A 59 28.47 -16.76 39.61
CA SER A 59 28.88 -18.04 40.20
C SER A 59 30.15 -17.90 41.05
N ARG A 60 31.17 -17.22 40.50
CA ARG A 60 32.46 -17.04 41.18
C ARG A 60 32.38 -16.15 42.42
N LEU A 61 31.52 -15.13 42.39
CA LEU A 61 31.28 -14.28 43.55
C LEU A 61 30.49 -15.02 44.63
N LYS A 62 29.52 -15.86 44.25
CA LYS A 62 28.79 -16.72 45.17
C LYS A 62 29.72 -17.72 45.87
N ASP A 63 30.60 -18.38 45.12
CA ASP A 63 31.62 -19.28 45.70
C ASP A 63 32.50 -18.52 46.70
N HIS A 64 32.96 -17.32 46.34
CA HIS A 64 33.75 -16.47 47.22
C HIS A 64 33.00 -16.03 48.49
N GLU A 65 31.73 -15.63 48.40
CA GLU A 65 30.92 -15.31 49.59
C GLU A 65 30.81 -16.52 50.52
N THR A 66 30.65 -17.73 49.98
CA THR A 66 30.56 -18.95 50.79
C THR A 66 31.88 -19.32 51.46
N GLU A 67 33.01 -19.03 50.81
CA GLU A 67 34.36 -19.30 51.35
C GLU A 67 34.80 -18.27 52.39
N THR A 68 34.44 -16.99 52.21
CA THR A 68 34.95 -15.88 53.02
C THR A 68 33.95 -15.29 54.01
N GLY A 69 32.66 -15.55 53.83
CA GLY A 69 31.57 -14.98 54.65
C GLY A 69 31.29 -13.50 54.42
N LEU A 70 31.93 -12.89 53.41
CA LEU A 70 31.74 -11.49 53.02
C LEU A 70 30.54 -11.36 52.08
N SER A 71 29.65 -10.37 52.30
CA SER A 71 28.50 -10.14 51.43
C SER A 71 28.84 -9.16 50.30
N VAL A 72 28.88 -9.67 49.08
CA VAL A 72 29.27 -9.02 47.82
C VAL A 72 28.16 -9.10 46.76
N LEU A 73 27.31 -10.14 46.79
CA LEU A 73 26.19 -10.35 45.85
C LEU A 73 25.15 -9.22 45.85
N PRO A 74 24.75 -8.60 46.98
CA PRO A 74 23.81 -7.48 46.99
C PRO A 74 24.20 -6.34 46.04
N SER A 75 25.50 -6.11 45.90
CA SER A 75 26.08 -5.04 45.09
C SER A 75 26.08 -5.37 43.59
N LEU A 76 25.99 -6.66 43.22
CA LEU A 76 25.86 -7.10 41.83
C LEU A 76 24.41 -7.02 41.32
N HIS A 77 23.43 -6.87 42.21
CA HIS A 77 22.01 -6.81 41.81
C HIS A 77 21.75 -5.65 40.85
N SER A 78 22.35 -4.48 41.07
CA SER A 78 22.25 -3.32 40.17
C SER A 78 22.70 -3.66 38.74
N VAL A 79 23.83 -4.39 38.62
CA VAL A 79 24.40 -4.81 37.33
C VAL A 79 23.47 -5.82 36.64
N LEU A 80 23.01 -6.84 37.38
CA LEU A 80 22.10 -7.86 36.85
C LEU A 80 20.72 -7.31 36.47
N GLN A 81 20.23 -6.28 37.15
CA GLN A 81 18.97 -5.61 36.84
C GLN A 81 19.05 -4.74 35.57
N SER A 82 20.24 -4.19 35.29
CA SER A 82 20.51 -3.40 34.09
C SER A 82 20.75 -4.22 32.81
N ALA A 83 20.69 -5.56 32.91
CA ALA A 83 20.87 -6.52 31.82
C ALA A 83 19.78 -6.41 30.73
N PRO A 84 20.05 -6.88 29.49
CA PRO A 84 19.16 -6.75 28.35
C PRO A 84 17.78 -7.39 28.57
N ALA A 85 16.84 -7.06 27.68
CA ALA A 85 15.47 -7.59 27.74
C ALA A 85 15.38 -9.06 27.30
N VAL A 86 16.27 -9.48 26.39
CA VAL A 86 16.42 -10.86 25.89
C VAL A 86 17.73 -11.42 26.43
N TRP A 87 17.69 -12.63 26.98
CA TRP A 87 18.84 -13.33 27.57
C TRP A 87 19.13 -14.58 26.76
N SER A 88 20.26 -14.62 26.06
CA SER A 88 20.68 -15.80 25.32
C SER A 88 21.58 -16.70 26.15
N ILE A 89 21.34 -18.01 26.12
CA ILE A 89 21.98 -18.97 27.02
C ILE A 89 22.29 -20.28 26.31
N ASP A 90 23.57 -20.62 26.31
CA ASP A 90 24.04 -21.94 25.90
C ASP A 90 23.84 -22.99 27.01
N LEU A 91 23.02 -24.01 26.75
CA LEU A 91 22.79 -25.11 27.69
C LEU A 91 23.93 -26.13 27.75
N SER A 92 24.78 -26.21 26.73
CA SER A 92 25.91 -27.16 26.67
C SER A 92 27.01 -26.84 27.69
N GLU A 93 27.13 -25.58 28.11
CA GLU A 93 28.10 -25.10 29.11
C GLU A 93 27.64 -25.27 30.59
N ARG A 94 26.47 -25.87 30.83
CA ARG A 94 25.90 -26.16 32.16
C ARG A 94 25.76 -24.96 33.11
N LYS A 95 25.11 -23.88 32.65
CA LYS A 95 24.83 -22.66 33.43
C LYS A 95 23.38 -22.53 33.95
N THR A 96 22.50 -23.53 33.73
CA THR A 96 21.05 -23.43 33.98
C THR A 96 20.64 -23.32 35.46
N SER A 97 21.40 -23.91 36.38
CA SER A 97 21.12 -23.81 37.82
C SER A 97 21.41 -22.41 38.37
N ILE A 98 22.47 -21.76 37.87
CA ILE A 98 22.83 -20.38 38.18
C ILE A 98 21.83 -19.43 37.53
N LEU A 99 21.44 -19.70 36.29
CA LEU A 99 20.39 -18.94 35.59
C LEU A 99 19.12 -18.83 36.42
N LEU A 100 18.62 -19.93 36.99
CA LEU A 100 17.41 -19.92 37.82
C LEU A 100 17.54 -18.97 39.01
N GLU A 101 18.70 -18.95 39.65
CA GLU A 101 18.95 -18.03 40.76
C GLU A 101 18.99 -16.59 40.29
N VAL A 102 19.65 -16.32 39.17
CA VAL A 102 19.76 -14.98 38.61
C VAL A 102 18.41 -14.46 38.12
N LEU A 103 17.56 -15.30 37.51
CA LEU A 103 16.20 -14.95 37.09
C LEU A 103 15.29 -14.60 38.28
N LYS A 104 15.48 -15.24 39.45
CA LYS A 104 14.75 -14.88 40.68
C LYS A 104 15.10 -13.48 41.20
N LEU A 105 16.26 -12.94 40.84
CA LEU A 105 16.71 -11.61 41.26
C LEU A 105 16.22 -10.49 40.33
N GLN A 106 15.58 -10.84 39.21
CA GLN A 106 15.09 -9.86 38.24
C GLN A 106 13.76 -9.22 38.67
N PRO A 107 13.60 -7.90 38.53
CA PRO A 107 12.37 -7.19 38.89
C PRO A 107 11.22 -7.47 37.93
N GLU A 108 11.55 -7.83 36.68
CA GLU A 108 10.60 -8.18 35.62
C GLU A 108 11.00 -9.50 34.96
N LYS A 109 10.02 -10.24 34.45
CA LYS A 109 10.27 -11.49 33.72
C LYS A 109 10.95 -11.20 32.39
N LYS A 110 12.09 -11.84 32.13
CA LYS A 110 12.89 -11.64 30.92
C LYS A 110 12.53 -12.65 29.83
N GLN A 111 12.75 -12.28 28.56
CA GLN A 111 12.72 -13.25 27.46
C GLN A 111 14.02 -14.05 27.50
N VAL A 112 13.93 -15.37 27.39
CA VAL A 112 15.10 -16.27 27.38
C VAL A 112 15.19 -16.95 26.02
N GLU A 113 16.32 -16.77 25.36
CA GLU A 113 16.71 -17.49 24.15
C GLU A 113 17.68 -18.62 24.54
N LEU A 114 17.38 -19.85 24.10
CA LEU A 114 18.23 -21.01 24.38
C LEU A 114 19.03 -21.40 23.14
N THR A 115 20.33 -21.63 23.34
CA THR A 115 21.29 -22.13 22.33
C THR A 115 21.97 -23.41 22.84
N GLY A 116 22.67 -24.17 21.99
CA GLY A 116 23.50 -25.28 22.46
C GLY A 116 22.76 -26.51 23.01
N CYS A 117 21.45 -26.62 22.81
CA CYS A 117 20.62 -27.57 23.55
C CYS A 117 20.71 -29.01 23.01
N SER A 118 21.18 -29.95 23.82
CA SER A 118 21.30 -31.37 23.43
C SER A 118 20.00 -32.17 23.59
N GLY A 119 19.04 -31.60 24.31
CA GLY A 119 17.77 -32.28 24.64
C GLY A 119 17.92 -33.34 25.74
N GLU A 120 19.03 -33.31 26.49
CA GLU A 120 19.25 -34.15 27.67
C GLU A 120 18.18 -33.88 28.75
N GLU A 121 17.76 -34.95 29.43
CA GLU A 121 16.68 -34.90 30.44
C GLU A 121 16.99 -33.94 31.61
N SER A 122 18.28 -33.81 31.96
CA SER A 122 18.80 -32.87 32.96
C SER A 122 18.67 -31.41 32.54
N GLU A 123 18.97 -31.10 31.28
CA GLU A 123 18.84 -29.76 30.68
C GLU A 123 17.36 -29.36 30.64
N VAL A 124 16.51 -30.24 30.11
CA VAL A 124 15.06 -30.03 30.00
C VAL A 124 14.44 -29.77 31.38
N ARG A 125 14.78 -30.57 32.39
CA ARG A 125 14.29 -30.36 33.77
C ARG A 125 14.70 -29.00 34.35
N SER A 126 15.91 -28.55 34.03
CA SER A 126 16.43 -27.28 34.53
C SER A 126 15.72 -26.09 33.87
N VAL A 127 15.45 -26.17 32.56
CA VAL A 127 14.64 -25.15 31.84
C VAL A 127 13.21 -25.07 32.41
N LEU A 128 12.58 -26.21 32.70
CA LEU A 128 11.24 -26.24 33.32
C LEU A 128 11.18 -25.57 34.70
N GLN A 129 12.29 -25.49 35.44
CA GLN A 129 12.34 -24.78 36.72
C GLN A 129 12.39 -23.25 36.55
N CYS A 130 12.82 -22.77 35.38
CA CYS A 130 12.95 -21.35 35.08
C CYS A 130 11.64 -20.72 34.60
N LEU A 131 10.69 -21.51 34.07
CA LEU A 131 9.42 -21.05 33.48
C LEU A 131 8.65 -19.99 34.31
N PRO A 132 8.56 -20.06 35.65
CA PRO A 132 7.83 -19.07 36.43
C PRO A 132 8.41 -17.64 36.33
N TYR A 133 9.70 -17.53 35.98
CA TYR A 133 10.49 -16.30 36.02
C TYR A 133 10.77 -15.70 34.63
N ILE A 134 10.29 -16.33 33.56
CA ILE A 134 10.50 -15.87 32.18
C ILE A 134 9.19 -15.38 31.54
N SER A 135 9.28 -14.39 30.65
CA SER A 135 8.13 -13.82 29.95
C SER A 135 7.89 -14.49 28.61
N GLN A 136 8.97 -14.87 27.93
CA GLN A 136 8.95 -15.59 26.65
C GLN A 136 10.14 -16.55 26.60
N LEU A 137 9.94 -17.68 25.93
CA LEU A 137 10.98 -18.65 25.63
C LEU A 137 11.16 -18.70 24.11
N SER A 138 12.37 -18.45 23.64
CA SER A 138 12.80 -18.63 22.25
C SER A 138 14.01 -19.55 22.19
N PHE A 139 14.34 -20.00 21.00
CA PHE A 139 15.40 -20.95 20.75
C PHE A 139 16.11 -20.55 19.46
N ARG A 140 17.43 -20.47 19.51
CA ARG A 140 18.22 -20.15 18.32
C ARG A 140 18.36 -21.41 17.45
N PRO A 141 18.07 -21.33 16.13
CA PRO A 141 18.24 -22.47 15.23
C PRO A 141 19.69 -22.95 15.25
N GLN A 142 19.90 -24.25 15.46
CA GLN A 142 21.24 -24.84 15.34
C GLN A 142 21.42 -25.39 13.93
N SER A 143 22.58 -25.16 13.33
CA SER A 143 22.93 -25.52 11.94
C SER A 143 22.97 -27.04 11.63
N SER A 144 22.27 -27.88 12.42
CA SER A 144 22.23 -29.33 12.20
C SER A 144 20.86 -29.96 12.46
N LYS A 145 20.00 -29.87 11.44
CA LYS A 145 18.79 -30.70 11.18
C LYS A 145 17.52 -30.36 11.99
N PRO A 146 16.39 -30.07 11.30
CA PRO A 146 15.05 -29.88 11.89
C PRO A 146 14.58 -30.98 12.85
N SER A 147 15.09 -32.20 12.70
CA SER A 147 14.66 -33.37 13.47
C SER A 147 15.07 -33.32 14.94
N GLU A 148 16.20 -32.71 15.28
CA GLU A 148 16.68 -32.64 16.67
C GLU A 148 15.97 -31.53 17.47
N GLU A 149 15.64 -30.42 16.82
CA GLU A 149 14.85 -29.32 17.42
C GLU A 149 13.43 -29.79 17.78
N ILE A 150 12.75 -30.49 16.86
CA ILE A 150 11.43 -31.09 17.13
C ILE A 150 11.52 -32.10 18.28
N LYS A 151 12.57 -32.91 18.33
CA LYS A 151 12.77 -33.90 19.40
C LYS A 151 12.96 -33.23 20.76
N MET A 152 13.70 -32.12 20.82
CA MET A 152 13.88 -31.37 22.05
C MET A 152 12.57 -30.75 22.53
N LEU A 153 11.77 -30.17 21.63
CA LEU A 153 10.42 -29.68 21.95
C LEU A 153 9.52 -30.78 22.50
N VAL A 154 9.49 -31.96 21.86
CA VAL A 154 8.74 -33.11 22.35
C VAL A 154 9.19 -33.45 23.77
N ASN A 155 10.50 -33.57 24.02
CA ASN A 155 11.04 -33.86 25.34
C ASN A 155 10.63 -32.82 26.39
N LEU A 156 10.62 -31.53 26.03
CA LEU A 156 10.23 -30.43 26.93
C LEU A 156 8.76 -30.52 27.34
N PHE A 157 7.86 -30.72 26.38
CA PHE A 157 6.43 -30.87 26.63
C PHE A 157 6.11 -32.15 27.42
N CYS A 158 6.77 -33.27 27.09
CA CYS A 158 6.60 -34.52 27.83
C CYS A 158 7.09 -34.41 29.29
N ALA A 159 8.30 -33.87 29.50
CA ALA A 159 8.85 -33.68 30.84
C ALA A 159 8.01 -32.69 31.67
N ALA A 160 7.41 -31.67 31.05
CA ALA A 160 6.47 -30.76 31.71
C ALA A 160 5.23 -31.52 32.22
N ALA A 161 4.65 -32.38 31.39
CA ALA A 161 3.48 -33.19 31.74
C ALA A 161 3.77 -34.19 32.86
N GLU A 162 4.91 -34.87 32.79
CA GLU A 162 5.36 -35.79 33.84
C GLU A 162 5.56 -35.07 35.17
N ARG A 163 6.20 -33.90 35.14
CA ARG A 163 6.46 -33.12 36.35
C ARG A 163 5.16 -32.56 36.93
N GLU A 164 4.25 -32.06 36.10
CA GLU A 164 2.91 -31.61 36.52
C GLU A 164 2.12 -32.73 37.20
N GLN A 165 2.20 -33.96 36.67
CA GLN A 165 1.59 -35.13 37.32
C GLN A 165 2.24 -35.45 38.69
N GLN A 166 3.56 -35.28 38.80
CA GLN A 166 4.31 -35.59 40.04
C GLN A 166 4.14 -34.52 41.13
N THR A 167 4.14 -33.24 40.77
CA THR A 167 4.13 -32.11 41.73
C THR A 167 2.75 -31.48 41.91
N GLY A 168 1.83 -31.66 40.94
CA GLY A 168 0.54 -30.98 40.89
C GLY A 168 0.61 -29.51 40.46
N GLU A 169 1.79 -29.02 40.09
CA GLU A 169 1.99 -27.66 39.57
C GLU A 169 1.54 -27.58 38.10
N LYS A 170 0.90 -26.48 37.71
CA LYS A 170 0.42 -26.27 36.32
C LYS A 170 1.53 -25.90 35.33
N ILE A 171 2.48 -26.80 35.14
CA ILE A 171 3.71 -26.55 34.39
C ILE A 171 3.43 -26.46 32.89
N LEU A 172 2.53 -27.27 32.34
CA LEU A 172 2.15 -27.18 30.93
C LEU A 172 1.46 -25.86 30.61
N GLU A 173 0.63 -25.33 31.52
CA GLU A 173 0.00 -24.01 31.37
C GLU A 173 1.07 -22.91 31.33
N LEU A 174 2.06 -22.97 32.23
CA LEU A 174 3.19 -22.04 32.24
C LEU A 174 4.03 -22.13 30.97
N LEU A 175 4.37 -23.34 30.52
CA LEU A 175 5.13 -23.55 29.27
C LEU A 175 4.36 -22.98 28.06
N SER A 176 3.05 -23.22 27.99
CA SER A 176 2.21 -22.69 26.90
C SER A 176 2.08 -21.17 26.90
N SER A 177 2.29 -20.52 28.06
CA SER A 177 2.19 -19.06 28.21
C SER A 177 3.45 -18.33 27.74
N VAL A 178 4.61 -19.00 27.76
CA VAL A 178 5.91 -18.42 27.37
C VAL A 178 6.27 -18.73 25.91
N CYS A 179 5.55 -19.65 25.27
CA CYS A 179 5.72 -20.02 23.87
C CYS A 179 4.64 -19.37 22.99
N THR A 180 5.04 -18.64 21.94
CA THR A 180 4.15 -18.12 20.89
C THR A 180 4.60 -18.64 19.53
N TYR A 181 3.74 -18.62 18.50
CA TYR A 181 4.14 -19.02 17.13
C TYR A 181 5.43 -18.33 16.66
N LYS A 182 5.60 -17.03 16.97
CA LYS A 182 6.77 -16.24 16.56
C LYS A 182 8.03 -16.53 17.37
N THR A 183 7.89 -17.03 18.60
CA THR A 183 9.01 -17.36 19.48
C THR A 183 9.27 -18.86 19.53
N PHE A 184 8.49 -19.66 18.80
CA PHE A 184 8.61 -21.10 18.76
C PHE A 184 9.89 -21.50 18.00
N PRO A 185 10.68 -22.48 18.48
CA PRO A 185 11.85 -22.96 17.74
C PRO A 185 11.36 -23.54 16.42
N LEU A 186 11.66 -22.85 15.33
CA LEU A 186 11.47 -23.39 14.00
C LEU A 186 12.80 -23.23 13.25
N PRO A 187 13.25 -24.26 12.52
CA PRO A 187 14.52 -24.24 11.82
C PRO A 187 14.55 -23.10 10.81
N HIS A 188 15.52 -22.19 10.93
CA HIS A 188 15.82 -21.22 9.87
C HIS A 188 16.68 -21.93 8.82
N TRP A 189 16.23 -21.92 7.56
CA TRP A 189 17.06 -22.42 6.47
C TRP A 189 17.97 -21.27 6.00
N ASP A 190 19.20 -21.63 5.64
CA ASP A 190 20.33 -20.75 5.32
C ASP A 190 20.04 -19.77 4.16
N TYR A 191 20.53 -18.53 4.27
CA TYR A 191 20.24 -17.30 3.49
C TYR A 191 20.62 -17.33 1.99
N ASN A 192 20.67 -18.50 1.35
CA ASN A 192 21.19 -18.65 -0.01
C ASN A 192 20.15 -19.08 -1.06
N ASN A 193 18.84 -18.98 -0.81
CA ASN A 193 17.84 -19.11 -1.87
C ASN A 193 16.68 -18.11 -1.70
N ASP A 194 16.46 -17.29 -2.72
CA ASP A 194 15.36 -16.32 -2.91
C ASP A 194 13.95 -16.97 -3.01
N TYR A 195 13.57 -17.90 -2.13
CA TYR A 195 12.22 -18.49 -2.12
C TYR A 195 11.60 -18.49 -0.72
N ASP A 196 10.58 -17.64 -0.53
CA ASP A 196 9.50 -17.69 0.48
C ASP A 196 9.81 -18.45 1.81
N ASP A 197 10.58 -17.83 2.73
CA ASP A 197 10.98 -18.39 4.04
C ASP A 197 9.82 -18.77 4.99
N ASP A 198 8.59 -18.27 4.76
CA ASP A 198 7.42 -18.61 5.57
C ASP A 198 6.86 -20.03 5.31
N ASP A 199 7.35 -20.72 4.27
CA ASP A 199 6.66 -21.87 3.70
C ASP A 199 6.84 -23.21 4.47
N ASP A 200 7.85 -23.33 5.34
CA ASP A 200 8.26 -24.60 5.99
C ASP A 200 7.94 -24.67 7.50
N GLN A 201 7.41 -23.59 8.08
CA GLN A 201 7.15 -23.50 9.52
C GLN A 201 5.89 -24.26 9.99
N CYS A 202 4.84 -24.26 9.17
CA CYS A 202 3.60 -24.96 9.51
C CYS A 202 3.74 -26.49 9.43
N SER A 203 4.62 -27.03 8.59
CA SER A 203 4.86 -28.48 8.52
C SER A 203 5.53 -29.01 9.79
N VAL A 204 6.47 -28.25 10.36
CA VAL A 204 7.15 -28.56 11.63
C VAL A 204 6.17 -28.62 12.81
N LEU A 205 5.23 -27.67 12.90
CA LEU A 205 4.18 -27.70 13.93
C LEU A 205 3.26 -28.92 13.80
N LEU A 206 2.93 -29.31 12.56
CA LEU A 206 2.13 -30.51 12.31
C LEU A 206 2.90 -31.79 12.69
N ASP A 207 4.22 -31.85 12.45
CA ASP A 207 5.05 -32.97 12.89
C ASP A 207 5.14 -33.04 14.43
N LEU A 208 5.36 -31.90 15.10
CA LEU A 208 5.35 -31.83 16.57
C LEU A 208 4.02 -32.33 17.15
N TYR A 209 2.89 -31.86 16.62
CA TYR A 209 1.57 -32.32 17.06
C TYR A 209 1.42 -33.83 16.86
N SER A 210 1.89 -34.37 15.72
CA SER A 210 1.86 -35.83 15.48
C SER A 210 2.65 -36.60 16.53
N ARG A 211 3.89 -36.17 16.85
CA ARG A 211 4.75 -36.87 17.81
C ARG A 211 4.23 -36.80 19.24
N LEU A 212 3.70 -35.63 19.65
CA LEU A 212 3.08 -35.48 20.97
C LEU A 212 1.81 -36.32 21.08
N LYS A 213 1.01 -36.41 20.02
CA LYS A 213 -0.16 -37.28 19.99
C LYS A 213 0.22 -38.75 20.15
N ASP A 214 1.25 -39.21 19.42
CA ASP A 214 1.75 -40.57 19.57
C ASP A 214 2.18 -40.82 21.03
N HIS A 215 2.91 -39.88 21.63
CA HIS A 215 3.31 -39.94 23.05
C HIS A 215 2.11 -39.96 24.03
N GLU A 216 1.10 -39.11 23.85
CA GLU A 216 -0.12 -39.14 24.69
C GLU A 216 -0.81 -40.51 24.62
N THR A 217 -0.85 -41.12 23.43
CA THR A 217 -1.45 -42.45 23.26
C THR A 217 -0.65 -43.56 23.92
N GLU A 218 0.68 -43.43 23.97
CA GLU A 218 1.58 -44.41 24.60
C GLU A 218 1.62 -44.29 26.12
N THR A 219 1.64 -43.07 26.66
CA THR A 219 1.84 -42.81 28.10
C THR A 219 0.55 -42.50 28.86
N GLY A 220 -0.51 -42.07 28.17
CA GLY A 220 -1.78 -41.63 28.76
C GLY A 220 -1.73 -40.26 29.42
N LEU A 221 -0.61 -39.52 29.32
CA LEU A 221 -0.48 -38.15 29.83
C LEU A 221 -1.06 -37.15 28.83
N SER A 222 -1.81 -36.15 29.31
CA SER A 222 -2.39 -35.13 28.44
C SER A 222 -1.45 -33.93 28.29
N VAL A 223 -0.99 -33.70 27.07
CA VAL A 223 -0.01 -32.71 26.62
C VAL A 223 -0.57 -31.82 25.49
N LEU A 224 -1.40 -32.35 24.59
CA LEU A 224 -1.94 -31.61 23.44
C LEU A 224 -2.74 -30.34 23.81
N PRO A 225 -3.51 -30.29 24.92
CA PRO A 225 -4.24 -29.08 25.29
C PRO A 225 -3.36 -27.84 25.49
N SER A 226 -2.11 -28.02 25.94
CA SER A 226 -1.18 -26.90 26.14
C SER A 226 -0.56 -26.39 24.83
N LEU A 227 -0.56 -27.21 23.77
CA LEU A 227 -0.12 -26.79 22.43
C LEU A 227 -1.21 -25.99 21.68
N HIS A 228 -2.46 -26.01 22.15
CA HIS A 228 -3.55 -25.29 21.50
C HIS A 228 -3.31 -23.78 21.41
N SER A 229 -2.75 -23.14 22.45
CA SER A 229 -2.43 -21.70 22.41
C SER A 229 -1.43 -21.37 21.31
N VAL A 230 -0.40 -22.21 21.16
CA VAL A 230 0.63 -22.09 20.12
C VAL A 230 0.01 -22.27 18.73
N LEU A 231 -0.79 -23.32 18.53
CA LEU A 231 -1.49 -23.60 17.27
C LEU A 231 -2.51 -22.53 16.88
N GLN A 232 -3.08 -21.80 17.84
CA GLN A 232 -4.00 -20.68 17.57
C GLN A 232 -3.26 -19.38 17.20
N SER A 233 -1.99 -19.25 17.59
CA SER A 233 -1.16 -18.07 17.32
C SER A 233 -0.49 -18.05 15.94
N VAL A 234 -0.80 -19.04 15.08
CA VAL A 234 -0.26 -19.21 13.72
C VAL A 234 -0.76 -18.13 12.75
N PRO A 235 0.04 -17.71 11.73
CA PRO A 235 -0.32 -16.72 10.71
C PRO A 235 -1.65 -16.98 9.99
N ALA A 236 -2.13 -15.94 9.29
CA ALA A 236 -3.39 -15.97 8.56
C ALA A 236 -3.36 -16.90 7.33
N VAL A 237 -2.18 -17.13 6.76
CA VAL A 237 -1.93 -18.03 5.62
C VAL A 237 -1.05 -19.18 6.09
N TRP A 238 -1.45 -20.42 5.79
CA TRP A 238 -0.75 -21.64 6.16
C TRP A 238 -0.15 -22.28 4.91
N SER A 239 1.18 -22.40 4.85
CA SER A 239 1.84 -23.19 3.81
C SER A 239 2.14 -24.59 4.32
N ILE A 240 1.66 -25.61 3.63
CA ILE A 240 1.82 -27.00 4.06
C ILE A 240 2.33 -27.85 2.90
N ASP A 241 3.45 -28.53 3.16
CA ASP A 241 3.92 -29.61 2.33
C ASP A 241 3.31 -30.95 2.78
N LEU A 242 2.51 -31.57 1.90
CA LEU A 242 1.88 -32.86 2.16
C LEU A 242 2.82 -34.06 1.93
N SER A 243 3.98 -33.86 1.30
CA SER A 243 4.99 -34.94 1.16
C SER A 243 5.64 -35.30 2.50
N GLU A 244 5.66 -34.36 3.44
CA GLU A 244 6.29 -34.51 4.76
C GLU A 244 5.27 -34.66 5.89
N THR A 245 4.00 -34.29 5.67
CA THR A 245 2.97 -34.26 6.71
C THR A 245 1.77 -35.18 6.43
N LYS A 246 1.28 -35.88 7.46
CA LYS A 246 0.06 -36.69 7.34
C LYS A 246 -1.18 -35.79 7.25
N THR A 247 -1.95 -35.89 6.15
CA THR A 247 -3.20 -35.10 5.97
C THR A 247 -4.23 -35.29 7.09
N SER A 248 -4.21 -36.43 7.79
CA SER A 248 -5.08 -36.67 8.96
C SER A 248 -4.78 -35.71 10.11
N ILE A 249 -3.50 -35.38 10.31
CA ILE A 249 -3.06 -34.43 11.34
C ILE A 249 -3.49 -33.02 10.95
N LEU A 250 -3.33 -32.64 9.68
CA LEU A 250 -3.82 -31.37 9.16
C LEU A 250 -5.33 -31.16 9.45
N LEU A 251 -6.16 -32.18 9.20
CA LEU A 251 -7.60 -32.10 9.46
C LEU A 251 -7.92 -31.86 10.94
N GLU A 252 -7.19 -32.52 11.84
CA GLU A 252 -7.36 -32.34 13.28
C GLU A 252 -6.96 -30.93 13.72
N VAL A 253 -5.80 -30.48 13.27
CA VAL A 253 -5.30 -29.14 13.61
C VAL A 253 -6.20 -28.03 13.05
N LEU A 254 -6.74 -28.20 11.83
CA LEU A 254 -7.72 -27.25 11.26
C LEU A 254 -9.04 -27.18 12.05
N LYS A 255 -9.46 -28.27 12.71
CA LYS A 255 -10.65 -28.26 13.59
C LYS A 255 -10.43 -27.49 14.90
N LEU A 256 -9.17 -27.37 15.33
CA LEU A 256 -8.79 -26.65 16.55
C LEU A 256 -8.71 -25.13 16.34
N GLN A 257 -8.75 -24.66 15.08
CA GLN A 257 -8.66 -23.24 14.76
C GLN A 257 -9.99 -22.52 15.02
N PRO A 258 -9.96 -21.32 15.63
CA PRO A 258 -11.18 -20.54 15.91
C PRO A 258 -11.81 -19.96 14.63
N GLU A 259 -11.00 -19.73 13.60
CA GLU A 259 -11.41 -19.17 12.31
C GLU A 259 -10.85 -19.99 11.14
N LYS A 260 -11.52 -19.92 9.98
CA LYS A 260 -11.05 -20.60 8.77
C LYS A 260 -9.83 -19.90 8.20
N LYS A 261 -8.72 -20.62 8.08
CA LYS A 261 -7.44 -20.09 7.58
C LYS A 261 -7.31 -20.25 6.06
N GLN A 262 -6.48 -19.41 5.45
CA GLN A 262 -6.06 -19.60 4.06
C GLN A 262 -4.97 -20.67 4.01
N VAL A 263 -5.02 -21.58 3.05
CA VAL A 263 -4.08 -22.72 2.99
C VAL A 263 -3.42 -22.79 1.61
N LYS A 264 -2.08 -22.83 1.58
CA LYS A 264 -1.22 -23.09 0.42
C LYS A 264 -0.71 -24.52 0.52
N LEU A 265 -1.09 -25.40 -0.41
CA LEU A 265 -0.68 -26.82 -0.41
C LEU A 265 0.44 -27.07 -1.43
N ARG A 266 1.50 -27.75 -0.98
CA ARG A 266 2.64 -28.23 -1.78
C ARG A 266 2.82 -29.75 -1.62
N GLY A 267 3.63 -30.36 -2.48
CA GLY A 267 4.11 -31.74 -2.37
C GLY A 267 3.08 -32.88 -2.31
N CYS A 268 1.79 -32.63 -2.61
CA CYS A 268 0.74 -33.65 -2.62
C CYS A 268 1.17 -34.91 -3.41
N SER A 269 1.32 -36.06 -2.74
CA SER A 269 1.87 -37.35 -3.20
C SER A 269 1.10 -38.04 -4.34
N HIS A 270 0.04 -37.40 -4.85
CA HIS A 270 -0.74 -37.84 -6.01
C HIS A 270 -1.50 -39.17 -5.78
N GLU A 271 -1.68 -39.59 -4.54
CA GLU A 271 -2.48 -40.77 -4.19
C GLU A 271 -3.97 -40.42 -3.99
N GLU A 272 -4.88 -41.35 -4.36
CA GLU A 272 -6.33 -41.13 -4.22
C GLU A 272 -6.76 -41.02 -2.74
N SER A 273 -6.08 -41.73 -1.84
CA SER A 273 -6.26 -41.68 -0.38
C SER A 273 -6.00 -40.27 0.17
N GLU A 274 -4.84 -39.71 -0.17
CA GLU A 274 -4.41 -38.38 0.26
C GLU A 274 -5.35 -37.28 -0.28
N VAL A 275 -5.72 -37.33 -1.57
CA VAL A 275 -6.69 -36.40 -2.16
C VAL A 275 -8.02 -36.44 -1.41
N ARG A 276 -8.52 -37.64 -1.05
CA ARG A 276 -9.76 -37.75 -0.27
C ARG A 276 -9.63 -37.14 1.12
N SER A 277 -8.47 -37.28 1.75
CA SER A 277 -8.18 -36.66 3.05
C SER A 277 -8.14 -35.13 2.95
N VAL A 278 -7.54 -34.57 1.90
CA VAL A 278 -7.53 -33.11 1.66
C VAL A 278 -8.94 -32.58 1.46
N LEU A 279 -9.79 -33.33 0.75
CA LEU A 279 -11.20 -32.93 0.55
C LEU A 279 -12.01 -32.88 1.86
N GLN A 280 -11.60 -33.60 2.91
CA GLN A 280 -12.22 -33.52 4.23
C GLN A 280 -11.85 -32.24 4.99
N CYS A 281 -10.75 -31.58 4.61
CA CYS A 281 -10.26 -30.35 5.22
C CYS A 281 -11.01 -29.10 4.72
N LEU A 282 -11.60 -29.14 3.53
CA LEU A 282 -12.24 -27.98 2.87
C LEU A 282 -13.26 -27.20 3.74
N PRO A 283 -14.10 -27.83 4.57
CA PRO A 283 -15.04 -27.09 5.42
C PRO A 283 -14.37 -26.10 6.38
N TYR A 284 -13.10 -26.31 6.72
CA TYR A 284 -12.33 -25.52 7.70
C TYR A 284 -11.38 -24.51 7.03
N ILE A 285 -11.38 -24.42 5.70
CA ILE A 285 -10.48 -23.55 4.93
C ILE A 285 -11.28 -22.38 4.34
N SER A 286 -10.72 -21.17 4.36
CA SER A 286 -11.35 -19.97 3.78
C SER A 286 -10.93 -19.72 2.33
N GLN A 287 -9.68 -20.03 2.00
CA GLN A 287 -9.13 -19.95 0.65
C GLN A 287 -8.06 -21.02 0.46
N LEU A 288 -7.98 -21.60 -0.74
CA LEU A 288 -7.00 -22.63 -1.07
C LEU A 288 -6.11 -22.16 -2.22
N SER A 289 -4.80 -22.32 -2.05
CA SER A 289 -3.79 -22.15 -3.10
C SER A 289 -3.05 -23.47 -3.31
N CYS A 290 -2.88 -23.89 -4.56
CA CYS A 290 -2.21 -25.15 -4.89
C CYS A 290 -1.71 -25.13 -6.34
N ASP A 291 -0.97 -26.17 -6.75
CA ASP A 291 -0.61 -26.41 -8.16
C ASP A 291 -1.85 -26.25 -9.07
N PRO A 292 -1.79 -25.45 -10.15
CA PRO A 292 -2.89 -25.28 -11.11
C PRO A 292 -3.46 -26.59 -11.66
N GLU A 293 -2.69 -27.68 -11.67
CA GLU A 293 -3.12 -29.00 -12.13
C GLU A 293 -3.83 -29.82 -11.03
N PHE A 294 -3.83 -29.38 -9.77
CA PHE A 294 -4.40 -30.11 -8.63
C PHE A 294 -5.86 -30.48 -8.89
N PHE A 295 -6.71 -29.51 -9.26
CA PHE A 295 -8.13 -29.79 -9.52
C PHE A 295 -8.34 -30.80 -10.65
N GLN A 296 -7.54 -30.71 -11.72
CA GLN A 296 -7.56 -31.69 -12.82
C GLN A 296 -7.23 -33.11 -12.31
N ARG A 297 -6.24 -33.23 -11.43
CA ARG A 297 -5.84 -34.51 -10.81
C ARG A 297 -6.95 -35.05 -9.91
N VAL A 298 -7.55 -34.22 -9.06
CA VAL A 298 -8.71 -34.59 -8.22
C VAL A 298 -9.84 -35.17 -9.07
N CYS A 299 -10.20 -34.51 -10.18
CA CYS A 299 -11.22 -35.00 -11.12
C CYS A 299 -10.82 -36.29 -11.87
N THR A 300 -9.53 -36.59 -11.95
CA THR A 300 -9.01 -37.80 -12.59
C THR A 300 -9.12 -39.01 -11.66
N PHE A 301 -8.78 -38.84 -10.39
CA PHE A 301 -8.93 -39.88 -9.36
C PHE A 301 -10.42 -40.12 -9.05
N LEU A 302 -11.11 -39.06 -8.66
CA LEU A 302 -12.51 -39.11 -8.26
C LEU A 302 -13.40 -39.14 -9.51
N SER A 303 -14.01 -40.30 -9.73
CA SER A 303 -15.07 -40.41 -10.74
C SER A 303 -16.32 -39.75 -10.17
N VAL A 304 -16.58 -38.49 -10.51
CA VAL A 304 -17.80 -37.79 -10.06
C VAL A 304 -19.01 -38.54 -10.59
N ARG A 305 -19.67 -39.32 -9.74
CA ARG A 305 -20.78 -40.22 -10.07
C ARG A 305 -22.11 -39.68 -9.57
N SER A 306 -22.11 -39.00 -8.43
CA SER A 306 -23.29 -38.42 -7.78
C SER A 306 -23.35 -36.89 -7.93
N ARG A 307 -24.49 -36.29 -7.56
CA ARG A 307 -24.66 -34.83 -7.48
C ARG A 307 -23.94 -34.25 -6.25
N ALA A 308 -23.96 -34.97 -5.13
CA ALA A 308 -23.28 -34.57 -3.90
C ALA A 308 -21.75 -34.41 -4.11
N GLU A 309 -21.12 -35.34 -4.83
CA GLU A 309 -19.68 -35.22 -5.19
C GLU A 309 -19.40 -34.01 -6.09
N ALA A 310 -20.32 -33.66 -6.99
CA ALA A 310 -20.18 -32.48 -7.83
C ALA A 310 -20.32 -31.19 -7.03
N GLU A 311 -21.19 -31.17 -6.02
CA GLU A 311 -21.35 -30.04 -5.09
C GLU A 311 -20.12 -29.90 -4.18
N GLN A 312 -19.54 -31.00 -3.69
CA GLN A 312 -18.29 -30.98 -2.92
C GLN A 312 -17.12 -30.40 -3.74
N LEU A 313 -16.96 -30.84 -4.99
CA LEU A 313 -15.92 -30.29 -5.88
C LEU A 313 -16.23 -28.85 -6.34
N SER A 314 -17.50 -28.45 -6.36
CA SER A 314 -17.86 -27.04 -6.57
C SER A 314 -17.38 -26.17 -5.42
N SER A 315 -17.46 -26.64 -4.17
CA SER A 315 -16.90 -25.94 -3.00
C SER A 315 -15.37 -25.85 -3.08
N LEU A 316 -14.69 -26.91 -3.54
CA LEU A 316 -13.25 -26.85 -3.83
C LEU A 316 -12.93 -25.76 -4.85
N LEU A 317 -13.69 -25.70 -5.95
CA LEU A 317 -13.49 -24.71 -7.00
C LEU A 317 -13.75 -23.28 -6.50
N GLN A 318 -14.70 -23.10 -5.58
CA GLN A 318 -14.93 -21.81 -4.91
C GLN A 318 -13.73 -21.37 -4.09
N LEU A 319 -13.09 -22.29 -3.34
CA LEU A 319 -11.88 -21.99 -2.56
C LEU A 319 -10.67 -21.62 -3.44
N LEU A 320 -10.65 -22.08 -4.70
CA LEU A 320 -9.65 -21.75 -5.74
C LEU A 320 -10.01 -20.46 -6.54
N GLY A 321 -11.01 -19.69 -6.08
CA GLY A 321 -11.46 -18.48 -6.78
C GLY A 321 -12.15 -18.74 -8.11
N PHE A 322 -12.74 -19.94 -8.31
CA PHE A 322 -13.37 -20.39 -9.55
C PHE A 322 -12.46 -20.42 -10.79
N THR A 323 -11.15 -20.38 -10.59
CA THR A 323 -10.17 -20.55 -11.67
C THR A 323 -9.89 -22.03 -11.93
N LEU A 324 -9.98 -22.46 -13.19
CA LEU A 324 -9.77 -23.85 -13.57
C LEU A 324 -8.85 -23.94 -14.78
N ARG A 325 -7.68 -24.58 -14.61
CA ARG A 325 -6.74 -24.84 -15.69
C ARG A 325 -6.72 -26.33 -16.03
N LEU A 326 -6.89 -26.65 -17.31
CA LEU A 326 -6.83 -28.00 -17.85
C LEU A 326 -5.72 -28.12 -18.90
N THR A 327 -4.67 -28.88 -18.58
CA THR A 327 -3.41 -29.01 -19.33
C THR A 327 -3.01 -30.47 -19.54
N GLY A 328 -1.97 -30.72 -20.34
CA GLY A 328 -1.42 -32.07 -20.53
C GLY A 328 -2.37 -33.04 -21.25
N ASP A 329 -2.36 -34.30 -20.86
CA ASP A 329 -3.21 -35.33 -21.47
C ASP A 329 -4.55 -35.41 -20.71
N LEU A 330 -5.66 -35.16 -21.42
CA LEU A 330 -7.01 -35.15 -20.84
C LEU A 330 -7.79 -36.43 -21.20
N PRO A 331 -7.79 -37.45 -20.33
CA PRO A 331 -8.53 -38.67 -20.59
C PRO A 331 -10.04 -38.44 -20.46
N ARG A 332 -10.83 -39.31 -21.09
CA ARG A 332 -12.30 -39.21 -21.10
C ARG A 332 -12.93 -39.24 -19.71
N LYS A 333 -12.26 -39.89 -18.74
CA LYS A 333 -12.71 -39.96 -17.35
C LYS A 333 -12.69 -38.57 -16.72
N THR A 334 -11.57 -37.86 -16.79
CA THR A 334 -11.38 -36.50 -16.27
C THR A 334 -12.34 -35.51 -16.92
N CYS A 335 -12.46 -35.51 -18.26
CA CYS A 335 -13.42 -34.62 -18.94
C CYS A 335 -14.87 -34.84 -18.47
N ARG A 336 -15.26 -36.10 -18.19
CA ARG A 336 -16.60 -36.41 -17.67
C ARG A 336 -16.80 -35.91 -16.24
N SER A 337 -15.80 -36.06 -15.38
CA SER A 337 -15.84 -35.57 -14.01
C SER A 337 -15.95 -34.04 -13.98
N VAL A 338 -15.03 -33.35 -14.67
CA VAL A 338 -15.03 -31.88 -14.75
C VAL A 338 -16.35 -31.36 -15.35
N GLY A 339 -16.84 -31.98 -16.43
CA GLY A 339 -18.11 -31.57 -17.04
C GLY A 339 -19.34 -31.76 -16.14
N ARG A 340 -19.26 -32.61 -15.11
CA ARG A 340 -20.31 -32.70 -14.08
C ARG A 340 -20.21 -31.60 -13.03
N VAL A 341 -19.00 -31.15 -12.70
CA VAL A 341 -18.79 -30.01 -11.78
C VAL A 341 -19.19 -28.70 -12.45
N LEU A 342 -18.79 -28.49 -13.72
CA LEU A 342 -19.17 -27.30 -14.50
C LEU A 342 -20.69 -27.16 -14.69
N ARG A 343 -21.46 -28.25 -14.59
CA ARG A 343 -22.93 -28.18 -14.56
C ARG A 343 -23.46 -27.41 -13.34
N VAL A 344 -22.76 -27.49 -12.21
CA VAL A 344 -23.19 -26.90 -10.93
C VAL A 344 -22.76 -25.45 -10.83
N CYS A 345 -21.51 -25.12 -11.20
CA CYS A 345 -20.91 -23.80 -10.95
C CYS A 345 -20.42 -23.08 -12.21
N GLY A 346 -20.68 -23.58 -13.42
CA GLY A 346 -20.07 -23.10 -14.66
C GLY A 346 -20.15 -21.59 -14.87
N SER A 347 -21.26 -20.93 -14.51
CA SER A 347 -21.45 -19.49 -14.69
C SER A 347 -20.46 -18.59 -13.94
N LYS A 348 -19.73 -19.14 -12.96
CA LYS A 348 -18.69 -18.43 -12.19
C LYS A 348 -17.27 -18.83 -12.58
N VAL A 349 -17.11 -19.84 -13.46
CA VAL A 349 -15.81 -20.48 -13.71
C VAL A 349 -15.06 -19.82 -14.85
N ASP A 350 -13.78 -19.58 -14.60
CA ASP A 350 -12.78 -19.17 -15.59
C ASP A 350 -11.96 -20.39 -16.01
N LEU A 351 -12.32 -20.93 -17.18
CA LEU A 351 -11.75 -22.17 -17.69
C LEU A 351 -10.62 -21.88 -18.69
N THR A 352 -9.39 -22.24 -18.35
CA THR A 352 -8.27 -22.29 -19.30
C THR A 352 -8.04 -23.73 -19.78
N LEU A 353 -8.25 -23.99 -21.07
CA LEU A 353 -8.16 -25.31 -21.69
C LEU A 353 -7.04 -25.36 -22.74
N THR A 354 -5.88 -25.88 -22.33
CA THR A 354 -4.67 -26.02 -23.16
C THR A 354 -4.05 -27.43 -23.03
N PRO A 355 -4.78 -28.51 -23.39
CA PRO A 355 -4.25 -29.86 -23.36
C PRO A 355 -3.27 -30.15 -24.51
N ARG A 356 -2.29 -31.01 -24.23
CA ARG A 356 -1.42 -31.65 -25.23
C ARG A 356 -2.19 -32.69 -26.06
N LYS A 357 -3.08 -33.47 -25.42
CA LYS A 357 -3.94 -34.44 -26.11
C LYS A 357 -5.35 -34.46 -25.52
N MET A 358 -6.36 -34.36 -26.39
CA MET A 358 -7.77 -34.52 -26.01
C MET A 358 -8.58 -35.08 -27.18
N SER A 359 -9.46 -36.06 -26.90
CA SER A 359 -10.35 -36.61 -27.94
C SER A 359 -11.62 -35.78 -28.11
N VAL A 360 -12.22 -35.76 -29.30
CA VAL A 360 -13.54 -35.13 -29.56
C VAL A 360 -14.62 -35.66 -28.61
N ARG A 361 -14.57 -36.96 -28.27
CA ARG A 361 -15.50 -37.57 -27.30
C ARG A 361 -15.22 -37.06 -25.86
N GLY A 362 -13.98 -36.71 -25.54
CA GLY A 362 -13.62 -36.03 -24.30
C GLY A 362 -14.21 -34.62 -24.24
N ALA A 363 -14.06 -33.82 -25.30
CA ALA A 363 -14.68 -32.50 -25.43
C ALA A 363 -16.19 -32.55 -25.25
N SER A 364 -16.83 -33.51 -25.92
CA SER A 364 -18.25 -33.74 -25.78
C SER A 364 -18.63 -34.03 -24.33
N LEU A 365 -17.87 -34.85 -23.59
CA LEU A 365 -18.15 -35.15 -22.18
C LEU A 365 -17.95 -33.95 -21.25
N LEU A 366 -16.99 -33.07 -21.56
CA LEU A 366 -16.69 -31.86 -20.78
C LEU A 366 -17.84 -30.85 -20.87
N PHE A 367 -18.34 -30.58 -22.08
CA PHE A 367 -19.37 -29.56 -22.30
C PHE A 367 -20.80 -30.11 -22.37
N ARG A 368 -21.02 -31.44 -22.30
CA ARG A 368 -22.34 -32.07 -22.48
C ARG A 368 -23.43 -31.48 -21.58
N ARG A 369 -23.06 -31.05 -20.37
CA ARG A 369 -24.00 -30.64 -19.30
C ARG A 369 -23.76 -29.21 -18.83
N THR A 370 -22.82 -28.49 -19.43
CA THR A 370 -22.50 -27.10 -19.09
C THR A 370 -23.35 -26.19 -19.97
N THR A 371 -24.07 -25.25 -19.37
CA THR A 371 -24.93 -24.29 -20.10
C THR A 371 -24.36 -22.88 -20.13
N HIS A 372 -23.59 -22.51 -19.09
CA HIS A 372 -22.97 -21.19 -18.95
C HIS A 372 -21.53 -21.32 -18.46
N LEU A 373 -20.66 -20.43 -18.95
CA LEU A 373 -19.29 -20.19 -18.50
C LEU A 373 -19.03 -18.69 -18.39
N HIS A 374 -18.22 -18.27 -17.41
CA HIS A 374 -17.77 -16.89 -17.30
C HIS A 374 -16.72 -16.60 -18.38
N SER A 375 -15.51 -17.13 -18.20
CA SER A 375 -14.44 -17.03 -19.18
C SER A 375 -14.03 -18.41 -19.70
N LEU A 376 -13.71 -18.49 -21.00
CA LEU A 376 -13.12 -19.65 -21.64
C LEU A 376 -11.88 -19.23 -22.42
N ARG A 377 -10.71 -19.67 -21.96
CA ARG A 377 -9.42 -19.45 -22.63
C ARG A 377 -8.98 -20.75 -23.31
N LEU A 378 -8.76 -20.75 -24.63
CA LEU A 378 -8.42 -21.95 -25.40
C LEU A 378 -7.06 -21.84 -26.09
N SER A 379 -6.36 -22.96 -26.30
CA SER A 379 -5.32 -23.01 -27.33
C SER A 379 -5.91 -23.02 -28.74
N ILE A 380 -5.12 -22.63 -29.75
CA ILE A 380 -5.54 -22.62 -31.15
C ILE A 380 -5.98 -24.02 -31.62
N ASP A 381 -5.19 -25.05 -31.29
CA ASP A 381 -5.53 -26.44 -31.64
C ASP A 381 -6.87 -26.87 -31.00
N MET A 382 -7.15 -26.41 -29.79
CA MET A 382 -8.42 -26.69 -29.11
C MET A 382 -9.60 -25.97 -29.75
N ALA A 383 -9.43 -24.70 -30.14
CA ALA A 383 -10.46 -23.98 -30.87
C ALA A 383 -10.83 -24.71 -32.18
N LEU A 384 -9.83 -25.16 -32.94
CA LEU A 384 -10.04 -25.94 -34.18
C LEU A 384 -10.74 -27.29 -33.90
N LEU A 385 -10.35 -28.00 -32.84
CA LEU A 385 -10.97 -29.26 -32.44
C LEU A 385 -12.44 -29.08 -32.05
N LEU A 386 -12.76 -28.06 -31.24
CA LEU A 386 -14.13 -27.74 -30.85
C LEU A 386 -14.98 -27.35 -32.06
N CYS A 387 -14.43 -26.58 -33.00
CA CYS A 387 -15.11 -26.24 -34.25
C CYS A 387 -15.43 -27.49 -35.09
N GLY A 388 -14.46 -28.39 -35.25
CA GLY A 388 -14.67 -29.66 -35.96
C GLY A 388 -15.73 -30.54 -35.28
N TRP A 389 -15.79 -30.51 -33.95
CA TRP A 389 -16.82 -31.21 -33.19
C TRP A 389 -18.22 -30.62 -33.39
N VAL A 390 -18.33 -29.30 -33.28
CA VAL A 390 -19.60 -28.57 -33.41
C VAL A 390 -20.19 -28.69 -34.81
N ARG A 391 -19.37 -28.57 -35.87
CA ARG A 391 -19.81 -28.73 -37.27
C ARG A 391 -20.39 -30.11 -37.58
N ARG A 392 -19.93 -31.16 -36.91
CA ARG A 392 -20.42 -32.54 -37.10
C ARG A 392 -21.79 -32.79 -36.45
N ARG A 393 -22.49 -31.75 -35.98
CA ARG A 393 -23.85 -31.76 -35.38
C ARG A 393 -24.04 -32.81 -34.27
N ARG A 394 -22.96 -33.18 -33.56
CA ARG A 394 -23.01 -34.03 -32.36
C ARG A 394 -23.00 -33.18 -31.07
N VAL A 395 -23.67 -32.03 -31.10
CA VAL A 395 -23.79 -31.11 -29.97
C VAL A 395 -25.13 -31.36 -29.30
N ALA A 396 -25.11 -31.72 -28.01
CA ALA A 396 -26.33 -31.95 -27.26
C ALA A 396 -26.86 -30.65 -26.58
N CYS A 397 -26.01 -29.66 -26.31
CA CYS A 397 -26.36 -28.40 -25.63
C CYS A 397 -25.47 -27.23 -26.11
N PRO A 398 -26.02 -26.05 -26.44
CA PRO A 398 -25.24 -24.83 -26.62
C PRO A 398 -24.69 -24.32 -25.27
N VAL A 399 -23.47 -23.76 -25.26
CA VAL A 399 -22.84 -23.17 -24.08
C VAL A 399 -22.77 -21.67 -24.27
N THR A 400 -23.31 -20.90 -23.33
CA THR A 400 -23.19 -19.44 -23.30
C THR A 400 -21.91 -19.05 -22.59
N ILE A 401 -21.12 -18.16 -23.19
CA ILE A 401 -19.83 -17.73 -22.66
C ILE A 401 -19.83 -16.19 -22.59
N GLU A 402 -19.49 -15.62 -21.44
CA GLU A 402 -19.36 -14.15 -21.33
C GLU A 402 -18.10 -13.65 -22.05
N GLU A 403 -16.99 -14.36 -21.89
CA GLU A 403 -15.70 -14.00 -22.49
C GLU A 403 -14.96 -15.23 -23.06
N LEU A 404 -14.57 -15.17 -24.32
CA LEU A 404 -13.76 -16.18 -25.00
C LEU A 404 -12.41 -15.57 -25.37
N SER A 405 -11.30 -16.21 -24.99
CA SER A 405 -9.95 -15.78 -25.35
C SER A 405 -9.12 -16.94 -25.89
N LEU A 406 -8.05 -16.63 -26.62
CA LEU A 406 -7.15 -17.63 -27.19
C LEU A 406 -5.70 -17.40 -26.74
N CYS A 407 -5.03 -18.47 -26.28
CA CYS A 407 -3.63 -18.41 -25.87
C CYS A 407 -2.68 -18.38 -27.10
N PRO A 408 -1.58 -17.60 -27.03
CA PRO A 408 -0.51 -17.67 -28.01
C PRO A 408 0.22 -19.02 -27.94
N GLN A 409 0.61 -19.55 -29.09
CA GLN A 409 1.47 -20.74 -29.20
C GLN A 409 2.82 -20.33 -29.80
N THR A 410 3.91 -20.82 -29.22
CA THR A 410 5.30 -20.37 -29.48
C THR A 410 5.88 -20.72 -30.85
N ALA A 411 5.15 -21.41 -31.73
CA ALA A 411 5.48 -21.54 -33.15
C ALA A 411 4.27 -22.10 -33.90
N LEU A 412 3.67 -21.33 -34.83
CA LEU A 412 2.61 -21.84 -35.71
C LEU A 412 3.00 -21.76 -37.19
N PRO A 413 2.65 -22.79 -38.00
CA PRO A 413 2.67 -22.69 -39.45
C PRO A 413 1.54 -21.75 -39.95
N SER A 414 1.89 -20.82 -40.84
CA SER A 414 1.04 -19.76 -41.43
C SER A 414 -0.32 -20.20 -42.00
N GLN A 415 -0.51 -21.49 -42.33
CA GLN A 415 -1.79 -22.02 -42.83
C GLN A 415 -2.85 -22.22 -41.74
N ARG A 416 -2.47 -22.49 -40.48
CA ARG A 416 -3.44 -22.79 -39.41
C ARG A 416 -4.09 -21.52 -38.88
N GLU A 417 -3.36 -20.40 -38.82
CA GLU A 417 -3.85 -19.09 -38.39
C GLU A 417 -5.01 -18.58 -39.26
N ARG A 418 -4.91 -18.78 -40.60
CA ARG A 418 -5.98 -18.40 -41.54
C ARG A 418 -7.30 -19.13 -41.29
N ARG A 419 -7.27 -20.33 -40.73
CA ARG A 419 -8.48 -21.11 -40.42
C ARG A 419 -9.11 -20.72 -39.08
N VAL A 420 -8.41 -20.00 -38.22
CA VAL A 420 -8.88 -19.67 -36.87
C VAL A 420 -10.15 -18.84 -36.95
N GLY A 421 -10.18 -17.77 -37.73
CA GLY A 421 -11.36 -16.89 -37.76
C GLY A 421 -12.61 -17.55 -38.36
N SER A 422 -12.49 -18.33 -39.45
CA SER A 422 -13.64 -19.10 -39.99
C SER A 422 -14.10 -20.22 -39.04
N SER A 423 -13.17 -20.81 -38.30
CA SER A 423 -13.47 -21.81 -37.26
C SER A 423 -14.21 -21.15 -36.11
N LEU A 424 -13.67 -20.08 -35.52
CA LEU A 424 -14.32 -19.32 -34.45
C LEU A 424 -15.70 -18.81 -34.87
N ALA A 425 -15.85 -18.23 -36.07
CA ALA A 425 -17.15 -17.82 -36.59
C ALA A 425 -18.14 -18.98 -36.67
N SER A 426 -17.64 -20.19 -36.99
CA SER A 426 -18.47 -21.40 -36.94
C SER A 426 -18.83 -21.81 -35.52
N LEU A 427 -17.94 -21.65 -34.54
CA LEU A 427 -18.22 -21.92 -33.13
C LEU A 427 -19.29 -20.97 -32.58
N LEU A 428 -19.15 -19.68 -32.86
CA LEU A 428 -20.05 -18.61 -32.44
C LEU A 428 -21.49 -18.77 -32.94
N ARG A 429 -21.68 -19.45 -34.10
CA ARG A 429 -23.02 -19.80 -34.60
C ARG A 429 -23.77 -20.78 -33.69
N TYR A 430 -23.06 -21.56 -32.87
CA TYR A 430 -23.69 -22.54 -31.98
C TYR A 430 -23.54 -22.17 -30.51
N TRP A 431 -22.47 -21.43 -30.16
CA TRP A 431 -22.18 -21.00 -28.79
C TRP A 431 -22.32 -19.48 -28.69
N PRO A 432 -23.32 -18.96 -27.96
CA PRO A 432 -23.47 -17.51 -27.79
C PRO A 432 -22.33 -16.97 -26.92
N VAL A 433 -21.48 -16.12 -27.52
CA VAL A 433 -20.35 -15.46 -26.85
C VAL A 433 -20.57 -13.95 -26.88
N ARG A 434 -20.44 -13.26 -25.73
CA ARG A 434 -20.59 -11.80 -25.67
C ARG A 434 -19.33 -11.04 -26.03
N ARG A 435 -18.17 -11.48 -25.54
CA ARG A 435 -16.86 -10.85 -25.78
C ARG A 435 -15.87 -11.87 -26.31
N LEU A 436 -15.19 -11.56 -27.41
CA LEU A 436 -14.10 -12.36 -27.98
C LEU A 436 -12.81 -11.54 -27.96
N GLU A 437 -11.83 -12.03 -27.21
CA GLU A 437 -10.52 -11.40 -27.04
C GLU A 437 -9.42 -12.12 -27.82
N LEU A 438 -8.80 -11.38 -28.73
CA LEU A 438 -7.72 -11.83 -29.63
C LEU A 438 -6.49 -10.93 -29.54
N THR A 439 -6.31 -10.22 -28.42
CA THR A 439 -5.20 -9.28 -28.15
C THR A 439 -3.84 -9.97 -28.18
N GLU A 440 -3.74 -11.17 -27.61
CA GLU A 440 -2.51 -11.98 -27.57
C GLU A 440 -2.19 -12.68 -28.90
N LEU A 441 -3.08 -12.60 -29.92
CA LEU A 441 -2.90 -13.28 -31.21
C LEU A 441 -2.68 -12.31 -32.38
N CYS A 442 -1.70 -12.65 -33.22
CA CYS A 442 -1.50 -12.02 -34.53
C CYS A 442 -2.28 -12.77 -35.61
N VAL A 443 -3.59 -12.57 -35.68
CA VAL A 443 -4.43 -13.17 -36.74
C VAL A 443 -4.39 -12.28 -37.99
N PRO A 444 -4.25 -12.83 -39.22
CA PRO A 444 -4.37 -12.04 -40.45
C PRO A 444 -5.76 -11.40 -40.59
N ALA A 445 -5.83 -10.13 -41.01
CA ALA A 445 -7.08 -9.38 -41.13
C ALA A 445 -8.17 -10.09 -41.97
N LEU A 446 -7.80 -10.70 -43.11
CA LEU A 446 -8.71 -11.48 -43.96
C LEU A 446 -9.43 -12.61 -43.20
N ALA A 447 -8.77 -13.21 -42.21
CA ALA A 447 -9.37 -14.30 -41.43
C ALA A 447 -10.45 -13.77 -40.47
N LEU A 448 -10.51 -12.47 -40.18
CA LEU A 448 -11.50 -11.86 -39.28
C LEU A 448 -12.82 -11.50 -39.98
N ILE A 449 -12.87 -11.43 -41.31
CA ILE A 449 -14.10 -11.10 -42.07
C ILE A 449 -15.29 -11.99 -41.65
N PRO A 450 -15.15 -13.33 -41.52
CA PRO A 450 -16.26 -14.18 -41.05
C PRO A 450 -16.73 -13.88 -39.63
N LEU A 451 -15.87 -13.31 -38.77
CA LEU A 451 -16.25 -12.88 -37.41
C LEU A 451 -17.00 -11.54 -37.45
N LEU A 452 -16.59 -10.64 -38.34
CA LEU A 452 -17.30 -9.38 -38.57
C LEU A 452 -18.70 -9.61 -39.12
N LEU A 453 -18.86 -10.54 -40.07
CA LEU A 453 -20.15 -10.89 -40.66
C LEU A 453 -21.00 -11.84 -39.80
N HIS A 454 -20.65 -12.04 -38.53
CA HIS A 454 -21.46 -12.83 -37.61
C HIS A 454 -22.69 -12.03 -37.12
N ASP A 455 -23.89 -12.59 -37.23
CA ASP A 455 -25.14 -11.90 -36.89
C ASP A 455 -25.36 -11.71 -35.37
N GLY A 456 -24.55 -12.35 -34.51
CA GLY A 456 -24.66 -12.26 -33.06
C GLY A 456 -24.14 -10.95 -32.46
N ARG A 457 -24.68 -10.58 -31.28
CA ARG A 457 -24.15 -9.48 -30.44
C ARG A 457 -22.80 -9.88 -29.86
N LEU A 458 -21.72 -9.52 -30.56
CA LEU A 458 -20.35 -9.85 -30.21
C LEU A 458 -19.51 -8.58 -30.10
N LYS A 459 -18.78 -8.42 -29.00
CA LYS A 459 -17.71 -7.42 -28.89
C LYS A 459 -16.36 -8.07 -29.18
N LEU A 460 -15.63 -7.54 -30.14
CA LEU A 460 -14.32 -8.02 -30.57
C LEU A 460 -13.21 -7.11 -30.03
N THR A 461 -12.20 -7.70 -29.37
CA THR A 461 -10.96 -7.00 -29.02
C THR A 461 -9.79 -7.63 -29.76
N LEU A 462 -8.97 -6.80 -30.39
CA LEU A 462 -7.91 -7.21 -31.33
C LEU A 462 -6.56 -6.62 -30.91
N SER A 463 -5.47 -7.24 -31.34
CA SER A 463 -4.13 -6.67 -31.21
C SER A 463 -3.98 -5.42 -32.09
N GLU A 464 -3.12 -4.48 -31.69
CA GLU A 464 -2.86 -3.24 -32.43
C GLU A 464 -2.48 -3.51 -33.90
N LYS A 465 -1.61 -4.50 -34.13
CA LYS A 465 -1.16 -4.89 -35.48
C LYS A 465 -2.30 -5.43 -36.35
N THR A 466 -3.11 -6.34 -35.80
CA THR A 466 -4.23 -6.93 -36.56
C THR A 466 -5.32 -5.90 -36.81
N PHE A 467 -5.57 -5.01 -35.84
CA PHE A 467 -6.56 -3.94 -35.98
C PHE A 467 -6.17 -2.96 -37.10
N GLN A 468 -4.90 -2.55 -37.15
CA GLN A 468 -4.36 -1.73 -38.23
C GLN A 468 -4.50 -2.37 -39.62
N GLN A 469 -4.19 -3.67 -39.74
CA GLN A 469 -4.34 -4.41 -41.01
C GLN A 469 -5.80 -4.57 -41.43
N LEU A 470 -6.72 -4.66 -40.47
CA LEU A 470 -8.15 -4.76 -40.74
C LEU A 470 -8.70 -3.44 -41.27
N LEU A 471 -8.28 -2.31 -40.70
CA LEU A 471 -8.66 -0.98 -41.19
C LEU A 471 -8.17 -0.73 -42.62
N SER A 472 -6.92 -1.08 -42.93
CA SER A 472 -6.40 -0.93 -44.31
C SER A 472 -7.21 -1.77 -45.30
N LEU A 473 -7.59 -2.98 -44.90
CA LEU A 473 -8.41 -3.86 -45.72
C LEU A 473 -9.83 -3.32 -45.93
N LEU A 474 -10.45 -2.74 -44.90
CA LEU A 474 -11.77 -2.11 -45.04
C LEU A 474 -11.73 -0.93 -46.03
N TYR A 475 -10.66 -0.13 -45.98
CA TYR A 475 -10.47 0.97 -46.92
C TYR A 475 -10.24 0.49 -48.36
N GLU A 476 -9.50 -0.60 -48.57
CA GLU A 476 -9.29 -1.17 -49.91
C GLU A 476 -10.59 -1.75 -50.50
N ASN A 477 -11.46 -2.34 -49.68
CA ASN A 477 -12.70 -2.96 -50.15
C ASN A 477 -13.87 -1.98 -50.31
N GLN A 478 -13.88 -0.87 -49.55
CA GLN A 478 -14.96 0.13 -49.53
C GLN A 478 -16.38 -0.45 -49.39
N ASP A 479 -16.50 -1.58 -48.67
CA ASP A 479 -17.76 -2.27 -48.43
C ASP A 479 -18.47 -1.65 -47.21
N GLU A 480 -19.64 -1.04 -47.45
CA GLU A 480 -20.43 -0.33 -46.43
C GLU A 480 -20.94 -1.29 -45.33
N ASP A 481 -21.44 -2.46 -45.71
CA ASP A 481 -22.00 -3.46 -44.79
C ASP A 481 -20.91 -4.04 -43.87
N LEU A 482 -19.74 -4.32 -44.44
CA LEU A 482 -18.59 -4.81 -43.69
C LEU A 482 -18.06 -3.75 -42.72
N THR A 483 -18.04 -2.48 -43.14
CA THR A 483 -17.60 -1.36 -42.31
C THR A 483 -18.59 -1.09 -41.16
N TRP A 484 -19.89 -1.21 -41.42
CA TRP A 484 -20.91 -1.17 -40.37
C TRP A 484 -20.75 -2.33 -39.38
N CYS A 485 -20.51 -3.54 -39.89
CA CYS A 485 -20.24 -4.72 -39.06
C CYS A 485 -18.98 -4.53 -38.17
N PHE A 486 -17.96 -3.85 -38.69
CA PHE A 486 -16.76 -3.51 -37.94
C PHE A 486 -17.08 -2.59 -36.74
N PHE A 487 -17.78 -1.47 -36.97
CA PHE A 487 -18.14 -0.55 -35.89
C PHE A 487 -19.06 -1.20 -34.85
N SER A 488 -20.04 -2.01 -35.27
CA SER A 488 -20.95 -2.68 -34.33
C SER A 488 -20.24 -3.66 -33.39
N LYS A 489 -19.13 -4.27 -33.81
CA LYS A 489 -18.43 -5.32 -33.05
C LYS A 489 -17.16 -4.84 -32.35
N VAL A 490 -16.33 -4.02 -33.00
CA VAL A 490 -15.06 -3.54 -32.42
C VAL A 490 -15.25 -2.20 -31.73
N GLY A 491 -16.24 -1.41 -32.14
CA GLY A 491 -16.46 -0.04 -31.67
C GLY A 491 -15.68 0.99 -32.48
N GLY A 492 -15.77 2.26 -32.06
CA GLY A 492 -15.13 3.40 -32.72
C GLY A 492 -13.77 3.81 -32.14
N ASP A 493 -13.18 3.06 -31.21
CA ASP A 493 -11.89 3.43 -30.62
C ASP A 493 -10.72 3.06 -31.55
N LEU A 494 -10.16 4.06 -32.23
CA LEU A 494 -9.01 3.95 -33.13
C LEU A 494 -7.72 4.52 -32.50
N THR A 495 -7.66 4.67 -31.18
CA THR A 495 -6.52 5.32 -30.51
C THR A 495 -5.20 4.57 -30.64
N SER A 496 -5.24 3.25 -30.90
CA SER A 496 -4.07 2.42 -31.15
C SER A 496 -3.55 2.50 -32.60
N CYS A 497 -4.34 3.02 -33.55
CA CYS A 497 -4.02 2.98 -34.98
C CYS A 497 -3.31 4.23 -35.52
N SER A 498 -2.52 4.01 -36.58
CA SER A 498 -1.95 5.06 -37.44
C SER A 498 -2.76 5.15 -38.74
N LEU A 499 -3.59 6.16 -38.85
CA LEU A 499 -4.48 6.40 -39.98
C LEU A 499 -3.80 7.34 -40.99
N ASN A 500 -4.32 7.36 -42.21
CA ASN A 500 -4.09 8.45 -43.17
C ASN A 500 -5.42 9.22 -43.37
N TRP A 501 -5.36 10.37 -44.07
CA TRP A 501 -6.55 11.20 -44.29
C TRP A 501 -7.65 10.45 -45.04
N GLU A 502 -7.30 9.72 -46.10
CA GLU A 502 -8.28 9.06 -46.97
C GLU A 502 -9.08 7.97 -46.23
N LEU A 503 -8.39 7.15 -45.43
CA LEU A 503 -9.02 6.11 -44.63
C LEU A 503 -9.91 6.72 -43.54
N LEU A 504 -9.45 7.76 -42.85
CA LEU A 504 -10.28 8.44 -41.85
C LEU A 504 -11.52 9.09 -42.49
N HIS A 505 -11.33 9.75 -43.63
CA HIS A 505 -12.42 10.39 -44.37
C HIS A 505 -13.46 9.36 -44.84
N TYR A 506 -13.02 8.22 -45.39
CA TYR A 506 -13.90 7.10 -45.71
C TYR A 506 -14.72 6.66 -44.49
N LEU A 507 -14.08 6.44 -43.34
CA LEU A 507 -14.76 6.02 -42.11
C LEU A 507 -15.76 7.06 -41.59
N LEU A 508 -15.43 8.35 -41.69
CA LEU A 508 -16.29 9.48 -41.27
C LEU A 508 -17.47 9.72 -42.23
N GLN A 509 -17.45 9.19 -43.44
CA GLN A 509 -18.59 9.27 -44.37
C GLN A 509 -19.62 8.18 -44.12
N GLN A 510 -19.23 7.04 -43.55
CA GLN A 510 -20.12 5.88 -43.37
C GLN A 510 -21.27 6.19 -42.42
N PRO A 511 -22.53 5.77 -42.67
CA PRO A 511 -23.65 6.02 -41.79
C PRO A 511 -23.55 5.17 -40.50
N SER A 512 -22.86 5.67 -39.48
CA SER A 512 -22.76 5.02 -38.17
C SER A 512 -23.08 6.01 -37.05
N ALA A 513 -23.88 5.57 -36.07
CA ALA A 513 -24.20 6.35 -34.88
C ALA A 513 -23.06 6.39 -33.85
N GLN A 514 -21.94 5.70 -34.10
CA GLN A 514 -20.79 5.65 -33.21
C GLN A 514 -19.80 6.77 -33.50
N THR A 515 -19.26 7.34 -32.44
CA THR A 515 -18.15 8.30 -32.50
C THR A 515 -16.83 7.58 -32.68
N ILE A 516 -15.97 8.12 -33.54
CA ILE A 516 -14.63 7.62 -33.81
C ILE A 516 -13.63 8.34 -32.91
N THR A 517 -12.96 7.61 -32.02
CA THR A 517 -11.93 8.16 -31.15
C THR A 517 -10.56 7.98 -31.79
N VAL A 518 -9.80 9.06 -31.96
CA VAL A 518 -8.47 9.04 -32.60
C VAL A 518 -7.41 9.62 -31.68
N ASN A 519 -6.19 9.06 -31.74
CA ASN A 519 -5.04 9.62 -31.02
C ASN A 519 -4.25 10.57 -31.92
N MET A 520 -4.20 11.85 -31.56
CA MET A 520 -3.53 12.89 -32.35
C MET A 520 -2.00 12.70 -32.40
N ARG A 521 -1.37 12.15 -31.37
CA ARG A 521 0.10 11.93 -31.36
C ARG A 521 0.55 10.93 -32.42
N LYS A 522 -0.27 9.89 -32.67
CA LYS A 522 -0.03 8.89 -33.73
C LYS A 522 -0.42 9.43 -35.12
N ASN A 523 -1.34 10.39 -35.21
CA ASN A 523 -1.97 10.86 -36.44
C ASN A 523 -1.69 12.35 -36.71
N ARG A 524 -0.41 12.70 -36.93
CA ARG A 524 0.04 14.10 -37.02
C ARG A 524 -0.65 14.92 -38.13
N PHE A 525 -1.10 14.27 -39.21
CA PHE A 525 -1.80 14.94 -40.33
C PHE A 525 -3.09 15.66 -39.91
N LEU A 526 -3.70 15.24 -38.79
CA LEU A 526 -4.90 15.88 -38.25
C LEU A 526 -4.64 17.33 -37.83
N GLN A 527 -3.40 17.66 -37.45
CA GLN A 527 -3.02 19.02 -37.09
C GLN A 527 -3.12 20.00 -38.27
N GLU A 528 -2.87 19.50 -39.49
CA GLU A 528 -2.84 20.32 -40.71
C GLU A 528 -4.20 20.37 -41.43
N SER A 529 -5.13 19.46 -41.09
CA SER A 529 -6.37 19.22 -41.86
C SER A 529 -7.64 19.70 -41.18
N ILE A 530 -7.57 20.65 -40.23
CA ILE A 530 -8.73 21.05 -39.42
C ILE A 530 -9.92 21.52 -40.25
N THR A 531 -9.70 22.31 -41.30
CA THR A 531 -10.76 22.81 -42.19
C THR A 531 -11.55 21.70 -42.86
N ARG A 532 -10.90 20.56 -43.12
CA ARG A 532 -11.53 19.35 -43.68
C ARG A 532 -12.27 18.52 -42.63
N LEU A 533 -11.90 18.65 -41.35
CA LEU A 533 -12.50 17.94 -40.22
C LEU A 533 -13.73 18.65 -39.63
N LEU A 534 -13.84 19.98 -39.80
CA LEU A 534 -14.96 20.78 -39.26
C LEU A 534 -16.35 20.18 -39.52
N PRO A 535 -16.66 19.64 -40.72
CA PRO A 535 -17.98 19.05 -40.99
C PRO A 535 -18.29 17.76 -40.21
N PHE A 536 -17.29 17.12 -39.60
CA PHE A 536 -17.39 15.81 -38.97
C PHE A 536 -17.13 15.84 -37.45
N LEU A 537 -17.10 17.03 -36.83
CA LEU A 537 -16.78 17.20 -35.41
C LEU A 537 -17.75 16.48 -34.46
N ASP A 538 -19.00 16.27 -34.88
CA ASP A 538 -20.02 15.53 -34.13
C ASP A 538 -19.72 14.02 -34.06
N ARG A 539 -18.88 13.52 -34.97
CA ARG A 539 -18.57 12.10 -35.12
C ARG A 539 -17.18 11.70 -34.65
N ILE A 540 -16.33 12.64 -34.25
CA ILE A 540 -14.94 12.37 -33.88
C ILE A 540 -14.65 12.80 -32.45
N VAL A 541 -13.80 12.05 -31.76
CA VAL A 541 -13.27 12.40 -30.42
C VAL A 541 -11.76 12.34 -30.47
N PHE A 542 -11.10 13.41 -30.04
CA PHE A 542 -9.65 13.53 -30.07
C PHE A 542 -9.05 13.18 -28.71
N LYS A 543 -8.20 12.16 -28.69
CA LYS A 543 -7.36 11.84 -27.54
C LYS A 543 -6.01 12.55 -27.68
N MET A 544 -5.60 13.24 -26.62
CA MET A 544 -4.37 14.04 -26.56
C MET A 544 -4.29 15.13 -27.66
N PRO A 545 -5.30 16.00 -27.80
CA PRO A 545 -5.25 17.09 -28.77
C PRO A 545 -4.05 18.00 -28.50
N SER A 546 -3.34 18.41 -29.55
CA SER A 546 -2.24 19.37 -29.40
C SER A 546 -2.79 20.78 -29.18
N PRO A 547 -2.19 21.61 -28.31
CA PRO A 547 -2.63 22.99 -28.12
C PRO A 547 -2.68 23.81 -29.41
N SER A 548 -1.73 23.56 -30.33
CA SER A 548 -1.72 24.18 -31.67
C SER A 548 -2.95 23.83 -32.51
N PHE A 549 -3.40 22.56 -32.44
CA PHE A 549 -4.60 22.11 -33.14
C PHE A 549 -5.85 22.78 -32.56
N VAL A 550 -5.98 22.82 -31.23
CA VAL A 550 -7.13 23.45 -30.57
C VAL A 550 -7.21 24.93 -30.92
N LEU A 551 -6.08 25.65 -30.84
CA LEU A 551 -5.98 27.07 -31.20
C LEU A 551 -6.39 27.34 -32.67
N THR A 552 -5.95 26.47 -33.58
CA THR A 552 -6.30 26.60 -35.00
C THR A 552 -7.78 26.29 -35.24
N ALA A 553 -8.34 25.29 -34.56
CA ALA A 553 -9.74 24.92 -34.66
C ALA A 553 -10.68 26.04 -34.23
N ILE A 554 -10.44 26.65 -33.06
CA ILE A 554 -11.26 27.77 -32.59
C ILE A 554 -11.13 28.99 -33.52
N ARG A 555 -9.93 29.23 -34.06
CA ARG A 555 -9.68 30.34 -35.00
C ARG A 555 -10.44 30.17 -36.31
N GLU A 556 -10.44 28.97 -36.89
CA GLU A 556 -11.16 28.72 -38.15
C GLU A 556 -12.68 28.77 -37.97
N ILE A 557 -13.21 28.25 -36.85
CA ILE A 557 -14.65 28.38 -36.54
C ILE A 557 -15.04 29.84 -36.34
N TYR A 558 -14.20 30.63 -35.67
CA TYR A 558 -14.41 32.07 -35.50
C TYR A 558 -14.42 32.81 -36.84
N LYS A 559 -13.43 32.56 -37.72
CA LYS A 559 -13.40 33.15 -39.07
C LYS A 559 -14.64 32.79 -39.90
N ALA A 560 -15.14 31.56 -39.76
CA ALA A 560 -16.34 31.11 -40.45
C ALA A 560 -17.65 31.61 -39.82
N GLY A 561 -17.60 32.19 -38.61
CA GLY A 561 -18.80 32.57 -37.84
C GLY A 561 -19.70 31.40 -37.47
N ALA A 562 -19.17 30.17 -37.46
CA ALA A 562 -19.96 28.94 -37.37
C ALA A 562 -20.21 28.52 -35.91
N SER A 563 -20.95 29.33 -35.15
CA SER A 563 -21.28 29.04 -33.75
C SER A 563 -21.94 27.66 -33.50
N PRO A 564 -22.74 27.05 -34.41
CA PRO A 564 -23.32 25.73 -34.19
C PRO A 564 -22.29 24.59 -34.10
N LEU A 565 -21.05 24.80 -34.55
CA LEU A 565 -19.97 23.81 -34.48
C LEU A 565 -19.29 23.76 -33.10
N ILE A 566 -19.43 24.80 -32.28
CA ILE A 566 -18.75 24.90 -30.99
C ILE A 566 -19.13 23.75 -30.02
N PRO A 567 -20.42 23.39 -29.83
CA PRO A 567 -20.77 22.26 -28.99
C PRO A 567 -20.21 20.92 -29.50
N CYS A 568 -20.13 20.73 -30.82
CA CYS A 568 -19.52 19.54 -31.41
C CYS A 568 -18.01 19.50 -31.19
N LEU A 569 -17.32 20.64 -31.35
CA LEU A 569 -15.89 20.75 -31.04
C LEU A 569 -15.64 20.40 -29.57
N LEU A 570 -16.41 20.97 -28.65
CA LEU A 570 -16.23 20.70 -27.22
C LEU A 570 -16.47 19.23 -26.88
N ARG A 571 -17.50 18.59 -27.45
CA ARG A 571 -17.71 17.14 -27.29
C ARG A 571 -16.53 16.32 -27.82
N SER A 572 -15.96 16.73 -28.96
CA SER A 572 -14.77 16.07 -29.52
C SER A 572 -13.52 16.22 -28.67
N LEU A 573 -13.43 17.27 -27.84
CA LEU A 573 -12.31 17.57 -26.94
C LEU A 573 -12.59 17.19 -25.48
N ASP A 574 -13.66 16.44 -25.20
CA ASP A 574 -14.10 16.08 -23.85
C ASP A 574 -14.33 17.30 -22.93
N HIS A 575 -14.83 18.40 -23.51
CA HIS A 575 -15.05 19.69 -22.87
C HIS A 575 -13.80 20.35 -22.26
N VAL A 576 -12.60 19.94 -22.72
CA VAL A 576 -11.32 20.54 -22.30
C VAL A 576 -10.71 21.35 -23.44
N ILE A 577 -10.54 22.65 -23.23
CA ILE A 577 -9.76 23.53 -24.10
C ILE A 577 -8.37 23.68 -23.49
N SER A 578 -7.36 23.07 -24.10
CA SER A 578 -5.97 23.19 -23.67
C SER A 578 -5.16 24.02 -24.67
N LEU A 579 -4.65 25.17 -24.23
CA LEU A 579 -3.85 26.12 -25.00
C LEU A 579 -2.45 26.34 -24.38
N THR A 580 -1.93 25.34 -23.68
CA THR A 580 -0.66 25.43 -22.95
C THR A 580 0.51 25.79 -23.86
N CYS A 581 1.46 26.59 -23.34
CA CYS A 581 2.68 27.02 -24.06
C CYS A 581 2.36 27.70 -25.40
N LYS A 582 1.43 28.67 -25.41
CA LYS A 582 1.04 29.43 -26.61
C LYS A 582 1.10 30.92 -26.38
N GLU A 583 1.49 31.63 -27.43
CA GLU A 583 1.34 33.07 -27.50
C GLU A 583 0.03 33.41 -28.19
N MET A 584 -0.82 34.15 -27.49
CA MET A 584 -2.11 34.60 -28.03
C MET A 584 -1.96 35.99 -28.64
N ASP A 585 -2.48 36.17 -29.85
CA ASP A 585 -2.68 37.48 -30.46
C ASP A 585 -4.15 37.91 -30.23
N SER A 586 -4.52 39.14 -30.62
CA SER A 586 -5.91 39.59 -30.41
C SER A 586 -6.94 38.76 -31.20
N VAL A 587 -6.55 38.14 -32.31
CA VAL A 587 -7.43 37.27 -33.10
C VAL A 587 -7.67 35.95 -32.38
N HIS A 588 -6.62 35.37 -31.77
CA HIS A 588 -6.70 34.19 -30.92
C HIS A 588 -7.58 34.44 -29.69
N CYS A 589 -7.44 35.61 -29.05
CA CYS A 589 -8.28 36.02 -27.92
C CYS A 589 -9.75 36.19 -28.34
N ALA A 590 -10.03 36.86 -29.46
CA ALA A 590 -11.39 37.00 -29.98
C ALA A 590 -12.03 35.63 -30.34
N ALA A 591 -11.25 34.71 -30.90
CA ALA A 591 -11.70 33.35 -31.21
C ALA A 591 -12.01 32.53 -29.94
N LEU A 592 -11.17 32.65 -28.91
CA LEU A 592 -11.43 32.02 -27.61
C LEU A 592 -12.69 32.61 -26.96
N HIS A 593 -12.83 33.95 -26.97
CA HIS A 593 -14.03 34.61 -26.47
C HIS A 593 -15.29 34.12 -27.21
N PHE A 594 -15.27 34.09 -28.54
CA PHE A 594 -16.38 33.56 -29.35
C PHE A 594 -16.71 32.08 -29.05
N THR A 595 -15.70 31.28 -28.75
CA THR A 595 -15.89 29.89 -28.34
C THR A 595 -16.56 29.81 -26.97
N LEU A 596 -16.08 30.60 -26.00
CA LEU A 596 -16.60 30.62 -24.64
C LEU A 596 -18.05 31.14 -24.59
N THR A 597 -18.40 32.14 -25.41
CA THR A 597 -19.78 32.69 -25.46
C THR A 597 -20.82 31.67 -25.91
N HIS A 598 -20.42 30.68 -26.70
CA HIS A 598 -21.29 29.61 -27.21
C HIS A 598 -21.06 28.27 -26.49
N SER A 599 -20.46 28.31 -25.31
CA SER A 599 -20.13 27.13 -24.51
C SER A 599 -20.75 27.19 -23.11
N ASP A 600 -20.84 26.03 -22.46
CA ASP A 600 -21.23 25.94 -21.05
C ASP A 600 -20.30 24.95 -20.32
N ARG A 601 -19.88 25.33 -19.11
CA ARG A 601 -19.05 24.54 -18.18
C ARG A 601 -17.76 23.96 -18.76
N VAL A 602 -17.03 24.73 -19.56
CA VAL A 602 -15.77 24.28 -20.20
C VAL A 602 -14.62 24.24 -19.19
N LYS A 603 -13.75 23.24 -19.30
CA LYS A 603 -12.46 23.22 -18.59
C LYS A 603 -11.40 23.88 -19.47
N LEU A 604 -10.79 24.93 -18.97
CA LEU A 604 -9.84 25.77 -19.70
C LEU A 604 -8.45 25.63 -19.08
N ASN A 605 -7.47 25.21 -19.89
CA ASN A 605 -6.08 25.08 -19.49
C ASN A 605 -5.21 26.06 -20.31
N LEU A 606 -4.64 27.03 -19.62
CA LEU A 606 -3.81 28.14 -20.11
C LEU A 606 -2.44 28.16 -19.41
N LEU A 607 -1.94 27.02 -18.95
CA LEU A 607 -0.62 26.94 -18.33
C LEU A 607 0.47 27.41 -19.30
N TRP A 608 1.26 28.41 -18.88
CA TRP A 608 2.32 29.02 -19.67
C TRP A 608 1.82 29.63 -20.99
N THR A 609 0.61 30.17 -20.99
CA THR A 609 0.02 30.86 -22.14
C THR A 609 0.21 32.37 -21.98
N SER A 610 0.83 33.03 -22.95
CA SER A 610 0.97 34.49 -22.93
C SER A 610 -0.27 35.16 -23.55
N ILE A 611 -0.92 36.00 -22.75
CA ILE A 611 -2.12 36.75 -23.15
C ILE A 611 -1.79 38.26 -23.11
N PRO A 612 -2.10 39.04 -24.16
CA PRO A 612 -1.90 40.49 -24.16
C PRO A 612 -2.72 41.17 -23.06
N ALA A 613 -2.16 42.19 -22.39
CA ALA A 613 -2.81 42.83 -21.24
C ALA A 613 -4.21 43.39 -21.55
N GLY A 614 -4.41 43.95 -22.75
CA GLY A 614 -5.71 44.48 -23.18
C GLY A 614 -6.81 43.42 -23.38
N GLU A 615 -6.44 42.13 -23.51
CA GLU A 615 -7.40 41.04 -23.77
C GLU A 615 -7.79 40.28 -22.50
N ILE A 616 -7.13 40.55 -21.36
CA ILE A 616 -7.43 39.88 -20.08
C ILE A 616 -8.84 40.22 -19.59
N GLU A 617 -9.27 41.47 -19.77
CA GLU A 617 -10.62 41.92 -19.39
C GLU A 617 -11.71 41.11 -20.11
N SER A 618 -11.51 40.86 -21.41
CA SER A 618 -12.40 40.02 -22.23
C SER A 618 -12.49 38.60 -21.66
N LEU A 619 -11.36 37.99 -21.30
CA LEU A 619 -11.34 36.65 -20.71
C LEU A 619 -12.02 36.61 -19.33
N VAL A 620 -11.77 37.60 -18.48
CA VAL A 620 -12.36 37.70 -17.13
C VAL A 620 -13.89 37.76 -17.19
N SER A 621 -14.45 38.48 -18.16
CA SER A 621 -15.91 38.59 -18.34
C SER A 621 -16.60 37.25 -18.63
N MET A 622 -15.85 36.24 -19.11
CA MET A 622 -16.35 34.93 -19.54
C MET A 622 -16.05 33.80 -18.56
N LEU A 623 -15.41 34.09 -17.42
CA LEU A 623 -15.04 33.07 -16.42
C LEU A 623 -16.26 32.40 -15.76
N ASP A 624 -17.45 33.00 -15.84
CA ASP A 624 -18.70 32.38 -15.37
C ASP A 624 -19.07 31.11 -16.17
N LYS A 625 -18.62 31.02 -17.43
CA LYS A 625 -18.80 29.84 -18.31
C LYS A 625 -17.75 28.76 -18.09
N VAL A 626 -16.67 29.07 -17.39
CA VAL A 626 -15.54 28.14 -17.16
C VAL A 626 -15.78 27.36 -15.88
N SER A 627 -15.79 26.03 -15.97
CA SER A 627 -15.98 25.14 -14.81
C SER A 627 -14.67 24.88 -14.06
N GLN A 628 -13.56 24.87 -14.78
CA GLN A 628 -12.22 24.67 -14.22
C GLN A 628 -11.20 25.47 -15.03
N LEU A 629 -10.36 26.26 -14.36
CA LEU A 629 -9.29 27.05 -14.95
C LEU A 629 -7.94 26.55 -14.41
N SER A 630 -7.03 26.25 -15.33
CA SER A 630 -5.61 25.98 -15.02
C SER A 630 -4.76 27.06 -15.65
N VAL A 631 -4.02 27.80 -14.83
CA VAL A 631 -3.16 28.93 -15.21
C VAL A 631 -1.89 28.88 -14.37
N ASP A 632 -0.80 29.44 -14.88
CA ASP A 632 0.41 29.66 -14.09
C ASP A 632 0.23 30.86 -13.14
N ARG A 633 1.13 30.97 -12.14
CA ARG A 633 1.08 32.03 -11.11
C ARG A 633 1.07 33.45 -11.69
N ASN A 634 1.81 33.70 -12.78
CA ASN A 634 1.91 35.03 -13.38
C ASN A 634 0.60 35.42 -14.08
N LEU A 635 0.04 34.51 -14.88
CA LEU A 635 -1.26 34.74 -15.50
C LEU A 635 -2.39 34.82 -14.45
N LEU A 636 -2.32 34.01 -13.39
CA LEU A 636 -3.26 34.09 -12.27
C LEU A 636 -3.23 35.47 -11.60
N LEU A 637 -2.04 35.99 -11.28
CA LEU A 637 -1.91 37.33 -10.69
C LEU A 637 -2.45 38.43 -11.61
N ARG A 638 -2.20 38.34 -12.93
CA ARG A 638 -2.75 39.30 -13.90
C ARG A 638 -4.29 39.23 -13.97
N LEU A 639 -4.87 38.04 -13.87
CA LEU A 639 -6.33 37.86 -13.78
C LEU A 639 -6.88 38.45 -12.47
N VAL A 640 -6.16 38.26 -11.37
CA VAL A 640 -6.50 38.83 -10.05
C VAL A 640 -6.47 40.35 -10.10
N HIS A 641 -5.40 40.96 -10.62
CA HIS A 641 -5.34 42.40 -10.81
C HIS A 641 -6.48 42.94 -11.66
N CYS A 642 -6.79 42.27 -12.77
CA CYS A 642 -7.90 42.67 -13.63
C CYS A 642 -9.26 42.60 -12.91
N CYS A 643 -9.50 41.56 -12.09
CA CYS A 643 -10.72 41.47 -11.29
C CYS A 643 -10.77 42.54 -10.17
N ALA A 644 -9.63 42.99 -9.66
CA ALA A 644 -9.54 43.99 -8.59
C ALA A 644 -9.56 45.45 -9.09
N ALA A 645 -9.29 45.69 -10.38
CA ALA A 645 -9.07 47.03 -10.93
C ALA A 645 -10.31 47.96 -10.91
N SER A 646 -11.53 47.41 -10.99
CA SER A 646 -12.76 48.21 -10.97
C SER A 646 -13.95 47.50 -10.33
N ASP A 647 -14.92 48.26 -9.81
CA ASP A 647 -16.14 47.70 -9.21
C ASP A 647 -16.97 46.86 -10.20
N ALA A 648 -16.93 47.21 -11.49
CA ALA A 648 -17.58 46.44 -12.54
C ALA A 648 -16.94 45.06 -12.72
N GLN A 649 -15.61 44.98 -12.64
CA GLN A 649 -14.84 43.74 -12.80
C GLN A 649 -14.79 42.90 -11.52
N GLN A 650 -15.00 43.50 -10.35
CA GLN A 650 -15.14 42.77 -9.08
C GLN A 650 -16.32 41.78 -9.09
N GLY A 651 -17.32 41.97 -9.97
CA GLY A 651 -18.37 40.98 -10.21
C GLY A 651 -17.84 39.65 -10.77
N ALA A 652 -16.75 39.69 -11.53
CA ALA A 652 -16.10 38.51 -12.11
C ALA A 652 -15.20 37.76 -11.12
N ALA A 653 -14.84 38.36 -9.98
CA ALA A 653 -14.02 37.75 -8.93
C ALA A 653 -14.61 36.41 -8.43
N VAL A 654 -15.94 36.33 -8.28
CA VAL A 654 -16.64 35.10 -7.89
C VAL A 654 -16.55 34.03 -9.00
N GLY A 655 -16.58 34.46 -10.25
CA GLY A 655 -16.38 33.60 -11.42
C GLY A 655 -14.97 33.03 -11.46
N LEU A 656 -13.95 33.87 -11.26
CA LEU A 656 -12.55 33.46 -11.17
C LEU A 656 -12.34 32.44 -10.05
N LEU A 657 -12.79 32.75 -8.83
CA LEU A 657 -12.66 31.84 -7.68
C LEU A 657 -13.37 30.51 -7.94
N ARG A 658 -14.53 30.51 -8.58
CA ARG A 658 -15.24 29.28 -8.96
C ARG A 658 -14.44 28.48 -9.99
N ALA A 659 -13.90 29.15 -11.00
CA ALA A 659 -13.13 28.51 -12.07
C ALA A 659 -11.83 27.90 -11.54
N VAL A 660 -11.13 28.54 -10.60
CA VAL A 660 -9.96 27.95 -9.91
C VAL A 660 -10.35 27.02 -8.74
N GLN A 661 -11.61 26.59 -8.67
CA GLN A 661 -12.13 25.66 -7.66
C GLN A 661 -11.90 26.11 -6.21
N HIS A 662 -11.98 27.42 -5.95
CA HIS A 662 -11.68 28.05 -4.67
C HIS A 662 -10.28 27.74 -4.16
N ARG A 663 -9.32 27.51 -5.05
CA ARG A 663 -7.89 27.33 -4.74
C ARG A 663 -7.08 28.37 -5.49
N LEU A 664 -6.66 29.41 -4.79
CA LEU A 664 -5.79 30.45 -5.32
C LEU A 664 -4.33 30.04 -5.04
N ASP A 665 -3.70 29.40 -6.02
CA ASP A 665 -2.31 28.94 -5.93
C ASP A 665 -1.35 29.93 -6.59
N VAL A 666 -0.60 30.66 -5.77
CA VAL A 666 0.50 31.53 -6.22
C VAL A 666 1.88 30.91 -5.98
N SER A 667 1.94 29.64 -5.56
CA SER A 667 3.17 28.89 -5.26
C SER A 667 3.85 28.32 -6.52
N CYS A 668 5.05 27.74 -6.38
CA CYS A 668 5.82 27.17 -7.48
C CYS A 668 5.40 25.72 -7.84
N SER A 669 4.12 25.42 -8.03
CA SER A 669 3.68 24.04 -8.33
C SER A 669 3.78 23.65 -9.82
N SER A 670 4.06 24.59 -10.72
CA SER A 670 4.07 24.35 -12.17
C SER A 670 5.16 25.11 -12.94
N CYS A 671 6.35 25.31 -12.37
CA CYS A 671 7.44 25.95 -13.12
C CYS A 671 8.23 24.91 -13.93
N VAL A 672 8.10 24.95 -15.26
CA VAL A 672 9.16 24.54 -16.18
C VAL A 672 9.53 25.80 -16.95
N GLU A 673 10.39 26.62 -16.37
CA GLU A 673 10.96 27.76 -17.08
C GLU A 673 12.08 27.26 -18.00
N LEU A 674 11.87 27.47 -19.30
CA LEU A 674 12.85 27.29 -20.37
C LEU A 674 13.70 28.56 -20.48
N SER A 675 14.47 28.87 -19.44
CA SER A 675 15.45 29.95 -19.46
C SER A 675 16.80 29.37 -19.04
N GLU A 676 17.70 29.22 -19.99
CA GLU A 676 19.12 28.93 -19.73
C GLU A 676 19.75 30.19 -19.12
N GLU A 677 19.63 30.37 -17.81
CA GLU A 677 20.58 31.09 -16.95
C GLU A 677 20.06 31.07 -15.51
N HIS A 678 20.98 30.93 -14.56
CA HIS A 678 20.75 30.62 -13.16
C HIS A 678 19.74 31.54 -12.44
N HIS A 679 18.80 30.92 -11.72
CA HIS A 679 18.30 31.20 -10.36
C HIS A 679 16.83 30.77 -10.30
N THR A 680 16.46 29.95 -9.33
CA THR A 680 15.05 29.76 -8.95
C THR A 680 14.54 31.10 -8.45
N GLU A 681 13.98 31.94 -9.33
CA GLU A 681 13.37 33.21 -8.93
C GLU A 681 12.11 32.90 -8.10
N THR A 682 12.28 33.01 -6.77
CA THR A 682 11.19 33.14 -5.82
C THR A 682 10.34 34.33 -6.26
N LEU A 683 9.03 34.12 -6.44
CA LEU A 683 8.15 35.21 -6.85
C LEU A 683 8.00 36.17 -5.68
N SER A 684 8.41 37.42 -5.87
CA SER A 684 8.16 38.50 -4.93
C SER A 684 6.78 39.09 -5.16
N LEU A 685 5.88 38.94 -4.19
CA LEU A 685 4.56 39.55 -4.22
C LEU A 685 4.66 40.98 -3.68
N THR A 686 4.24 41.94 -4.49
CA THR A 686 4.18 43.36 -4.14
C THR A 686 2.97 43.67 -3.27
N ALA A 687 2.97 44.84 -2.62
CA ALA A 687 1.80 45.31 -1.87
C ALA A 687 0.54 45.42 -2.74
N ASP A 688 0.68 45.72 -4.04
CA ASP A 688 -0.44 45.77 -4.97
C ASP A 688 -0.99 44.38 -5.30
N ASP A 689 -0.12 43.35 -5.42
CA ASP A 689 -0.55 41.96 -5.56
C ASP A 689 -1.40 41.53 -4.35
N CYS A 690 -0.90 41.78 -3.14
CA CYS A 690 -1.62 41.46 -1.91
C CYS A 690 -2.94 42.23 -1.78
N ARG A 691 -2.99 43.51 -2.21
CA ARG A 691 -4.21 44.31 -2.26
C ARG A 691 -5.24 43.69 -3.21
N ALA A 692 -4.82 43.28 -4.40
CA ALA A 692 -5.71 42.67 -5.38
C ALA A 692 -6.25 41.31 -4.90
N ILE A 693 -5.39 40.47 -4.32
CA ILE A 693 -5.76 39.20 -3.68
C ILE A 693 -6.79 39.44 -2.57
N SER A 694 -6.50 40.39 -1.66
CA SER A 694 -7.41 40.76 -0.56
C SER A 694 -8.77 41.22 -1.06
N THR A 695 -8.79 42.05 -2.12
CA THR A 695 -10.03 42.55 -2.73
C THR A 695 -10.92 41.41 -3.26
N ILE A 696 -10.34 40.44 -3.98
CA ILE A 696 -11.09 39.30 -4.53
C ILE A 696 -11.56 38.35 -3.44
N LEU A 697 -10.69 38.00 -2.50
CA LEU A 697 -11.02 37.09 -1.40
C LEU A 697 -12.12 37.67 -0.50
N GLY A 698 -12.15 39.00 -0.32
CA GLY A 698 -13.21 39.69 0.41
C GLY A 698 -14.62 39.50 -0.20
N ARG A 699 -14.70 39.14 -1.48
CA ARG A 699 -15.96 38.84 -2.20
C ARG A 699 -16.33 37.36 -2.17
N SER A 700 -15.43 36.50 -1.68
CA SER A 700 -15.72 35.07 -1.56
C SER A 700 -16.76 34.81 -0.46
N SER A 701 -17.71 33.93 -0.76
CA SER A 701 -18.73 33.45 0.19
C SER A 701 -18.52 31.98 0.58
N ARG A 702 -17.37 31.39 0.22
CA ARG A 702 -17.01 29.99 0.45
C ARG A 702 -15.58 29.92 0.95
N ASP A 703 -15.30 28.89 1.75
CA ASP A 703 -13.94 28.54 2.18
C ASP A 703 -13.01 28.46 0.96
N THR A 704 -12.07 29.39 0.87
CA THR A 704 -11.14 29.50 -0.25
C THR A 704 -9.73 29.19 0.23
N GLN A 705 -9.00 28.31 -0.44
CA GLN A 705 -7.62 28.02 -0.11
C GLN A 705 -6.70 29.05 -0.76
N LEU A 706 -5.78 29.61 0.02
CA LEU A 706 -4.72 30.50 -0.45
C LEU A 706 -3.39 29.78 -0.25
N LEU A 707 -2.66 29.51 -1.33
CA LEU A 707 -1.39 28.78 -1.30
C LEU A 707 -0.25 29.75 -1.67
N MET A 708 0.72 29.89 -0.77
CA MET A 708 1.85 30.82 -0.82
C MET A 708 3.15 30.14 -0.33
N GLN A 709 3.40 28.90 -0.78
CA GLN A 709 4.50 28.07 -0.24
C GLN A 709 5.90 28.44 -0.75
N ASP A 710 6.00 29.21 -1.83
CA ASP A 710 7.27 29.61 -2.46
C ASP A 710 7.25 31.10 -2.89
N CYS A 711 6.69 31.95 -2.04
CA CYS A 711 6.57 33.39 -2.29
C CYS A 711 7.42 34.18 -1.29
N GLU A 712 8.05 35.24 -1.77
CA GLU A 712 8.59 36.31 -0.92
C GLU A 712 7.58 37.44 -0.87
N VAL A 713 7.25 37.92 0.32
CA VAL A 713 6.26 38.98 0.49
C VAL A 713 6.81 40.00 1.47
N GLU A 714 6.65 41.28 1.15
CA GLU A 714 6.96 42.35 2.11
C GLU A 714 5.91 42.39 3.22
N ASP A 715 6.33 42.76 4.43
CA ASP A 715 5.46 42.94 5.59
C ASP A 715 4.25 43.85 5.29
N SER A 716 4.49 44.92 4.51
CA SER A 716 3.44 45.86 4.09
C SER A 716 2.36 45.20 3.20
N GLY A 717 2.73 44.18 2.43
CA GLY A 717 1.81 43.39 1.61
C GLY A 717 1.03 42.38 2.46
N LEU A 718 1.71 41.67 3.36
CA LEU A 718 1.05 40.73 4.30
C LEU A 718 0.03 41.42 5.19
N ASP A 719 0.31 42.67 5.62
CA ASP A 719 -0.60 43.51 6.38
C ASP A 719 -1.97 43.68 5.69
N LEU A 720 -2.00 43.69 4.35
CA LEU A 720 -3.22 43.86 3.55
C LEU A 720 -4.07 42.58 3.46
N LEU A 721 -3.53 41.43 3.84
CA LEU A 721 -4.24 40.14 3.82
C LEU A 721 -5.03 39.87 5.10
N PHE A 722 -4.64 40.44 6.25
CA PHE A 722 -5.35 40.24 7.53
C PHE A 722 -6.87 40.44 7.49
N PRO A 723 -7.43 41.44 6.77
CA PRO A 723 -8.88 41.64 6.69
C PRO A 723 -9.67 40.48 6.07
N VAL A 724 -8.99 39.55 5.37
CA VAL A 724 -9.63 38.41 4.67
C VAL A 724 -9.12 37.04 5.13
N LEU A 725 -8.14 36.99 6.05
CA LEU A 725 -7.58 35.73 6.55
C LEU A 725 -8.65 34.83 7.19
N ASP A 726 -9.63 35.42 7.88
CA ASP A 726 -10.74 34.71 8.52
C ASP A 726 -11.68 33.97 7.54
N ARG A 727 -11.51 34.17 6.23
CA ARG A 727 -12.34 33.59 5.16
C ARG A 727 -11.60 32.56 4.30
N VAL A 728 -10.31 32.38 4.53
CA VAL A 728 -9.47 31.51 3.73
C VAL A 728 -8.88 30.38 4.54
N ARG A 729 -8.39 29.34 3.86
CA ARG A 729 -7.46 28.37 4.43
C ARG A 729 -6.08 28.64 3.85
N LEU A 730 -5.18 29.14 4.67
CA LEU A 730 -3.84 29.56 4.27
C LEU A 730 -2.88 28.36 4.33
N ARG A 731 -2.13 28.13 3.26
CA ARG A 731 -0.92 27.31 3.28
C ARG A 731 0.23 28.14 2.75
N ALA A 732 1.14 28.53 3.63
CA ALA A 732 2.26 29.39 3.27
C ALA A 732 3.59 28.73 3.61
N SER A 733 4.67 29.32 3.10
CA SER A 733 6.02 28.94 3.52
C SER A 733 6.22 29.29 4.99
N LYS A 734 7.13 28.59 5.67
CA LYS A 734 7.43 28.85 7.08
C LYS A 734 7.95 30.28 7.31
N ALA A 735 8.68 30.83 6.34
CA ALA A 735 9.12 32.22 6.36
C ALA A 735 7.93 33.21 6.33
N VAL A 736 6.95 32.99 5.46
CA VAL A 736 5.74 33.81 5.39
C VAL A 736 4.87 33.64 6.64
N LEU A 737 4.78 32.42 7.20
CA LEU A 737 4.08 32.17 8.47
C LEU A 737 4.73 32.93 9.64
N LEU A 738 6.06 32.95 9.72
CA LEU A 738 6.78 33.73 10.73
C LEU A 738 6.58 35.24 10.56
N GLN A 739 6.59 35.75 9.32
CA GLN A 739 6.30 37.16 9.05
C GLN A 739 4.86 37.52 9.42
N LEU A 740 3.88 36.68 9.07
CA LEU A 740 2.48 36.90 9.47
C LEU A 740 2.34 36.89 10.99
N LEU A 741 3.05 36.01 11.68
CA LEU A 741 3.05 35.95 13.14
C LEU A 741 3.65 37.24 13.74
N SER A 742 4.77 37.74 13.21
CA SER A 742 5.41 38.97 13.70
C SER A 742 4.57 40.23 13.50
N LEU A 743 3.61 40.20 12.56
CA LEU A 743 2.66 41.29 12.28
C LEU A 743 1.35 41.21 13.08
N VAL A 744 1.14 40.16 13.89
CA VAL A 744 -0.03 40.06 14.78
C VAL A 744 -0.05 41.19 15.83
N PRO A 745 1.05 41.54 16.51
CA PRO A 745 1.04 42.60 17.52
C PRO A 745 0.90 43.99 16.88
N VAL A 746 -0.21 44.67 17.18
CA VAL A 746 -0.51 46.04 16.75
C VAL A 746 -0.71 46.94 17.97
N ASN A 747 -0.57 48.25 17.80
CA ASN A 747 -0.76 49.26 18.85
C ASN A 747 -2.14 49.22 19.55
N SER A 748 -3.12 48.54 18.96
CA SER A 748 -4.49 48.39 19.47
C SER A 748 -4.73 46.95 19.90
N GLU A 749 -4.98 46.72 21.19
CA GLU A 749 -5.25 45.39 21.75
C GLU A 749 -6.40 44.68 21.02
N ARG A 750 -7.46 45.43 20.69
CA ARG A 750 -8.62 44.91 19.94
C ARG A 750 -8.23 44.41 18.55
N ASP A 751 -7.34 45.11 17.87
CA ASP A 751 -6.91 44.74 16.52
C ASP A 751 -5.91 43.59 16.54
N THR A 752 -5.05 43.52 17.57
CA THR A 752 -4.16 42.38 17.83
C THR A 752 -4.96 41.09 18.02
N VAL A 753 -5.98 41.10 18.88
CA VAL A 753 -6.87 39.94 19.08
C VAL A 753 -7.56 39.55 17.78
N ARG A 754 -8.07 40.54 17.02
CA ARG A 754 -8.73 40.28 15.74
C ARG A 754 -7.77 39.62 14.74
N ARG A 755 -6.54 40.12 14.61
CA ARG A 755 -5.52 39.57 13.72
C ARG A 755 -5.11 38.15 14.12
N ALA A 756 -4.91 37.91 15.41
CA ALA A 756 -4.62 36.59 15.96
C ALA A 756 -5.71 35.56 15.61
N VAL A 757 -6.98 35.89 15.89
CA VAL A 757 -8.13 35.01 15.58
C VAL A 757 -8.24 34.77 14.07
N SER A 758 -8.09 35.81 13.26
CA SER A 758 -8.13 35.69 11.80
C SER A 758 -7.03 34.76 11.26
N LEU A 759 -5.80 34.86 11.79
CA LEU A 759 -4.69 34.00 11.39
C LEU A 759 -4.91 32.55 11.84
N CYS A 760 -5.32 32.30 13.09
CA CYS A 760 -5.62 30.94 13.57
C CYS A 760 -6.69 30.25 12.73
N ARG A 761 -7.79 30.97 12.45
CA ARG A 761 -8.86 30.45 11.59
C ARG A 761 -8.34 30.12 10.18
N ALA A 762 -7.44 30.95 9.65
CA ALA A 762 -6.84 30.72 8.35
C ALA A 762 -5.99 29.44 8.30
N LEU A 763 -5.28 29.14 9.38
CA LEU A 763 -4.42 27.97 9.51
C LEU A 763 -5.21 26.66 9.69
N GLY A 764 -6.47 26.74 10.12
CA GLY A 764 -7.35 25.57 10.26
C GLY A 764 -6.96 24.63 11.39
N GLY A 765 -6.21 25.14 12.38
CA GLY A 765 -5.81 24.40 13.57
C GLY A 765 -4.38 23.85 13.56
N GLU A 766 -3.66 23.94 12.45
CA GLU A 766 -2.30 23.42 12.30
C GLU A 766 -1.31 24.57 12.05
N LEU A 767 -0.27 24.69 12.88
CA LEU A 767 0.82 25.63 12.68
C LEU A 767 2.17 24.90 12.71
N ASP A 768 2.79 24.77 11.53
CA ASP A 768 4.13 24.22 11.36
C ASP A 768 5.16 25.34 11.20
N LEU A 769 6.02 25.51 12.21
CA LEU A 769 7.17 26.39 12.20
C LEU A 769 8.49 25.59 12.31
N SER A 770 8.47 24.28 12.08
CA SER A 770 9.66 23.44 12.25
C SER A 770 10.81 23.88 11.35
N HIS A 771 12.05 23.72 11.81
CA HIS A 771 13.25 24.20 11.10
C HIS A 771 13.32 25.73 10.91
N SER A 772 12.57 26.51 11.68
CA SER A 772 12.63 27.98 11.63
C SER A 772 13.24 28.55 12.93
N THR A 773 14.07 29.59 12.83
CA THR A 773 14.70 30.18 14.02
C THR A 773 13.74 31.11 14.75
N LEU A 774 13.35 30.75 15.96
CA LEU A 774 12.43 31.55 16.78
C LEU A 774 13.21 32.47 17.73
N ASP A 775 12.90 33.77 17.67
CA ASP A 775 13.43 34.77 18.59
C ASP A 775 12.39 35.16 19.67
N GLN A 776 12.80 35.98 20.64
CA GLN A 776 11.92 36.41 21.73
C GLN A 776 10.66 37.15 21.23
N ARG A 777 10.76 37.88 20.11
CA ARG A 777 9.61 38.58 19.51
C ARG A 777 8.62 37.62 18.88
N SER A 778 9.11 36.64 18.13
CA SER A 778 8.29 35.61 17.49
C SER A 778 7.59 34.75 18.54
N CYS A 779 8.29 34.37 19.62
CA CYS A 779 7.69 33.68 20.75
C CYS A 779 6.62 34.55 21.45
N GLY A 780 6.88 35.85 21.66
CA GLY A 780 5.90 36.76 22.23
C GLY A 780 4.64 36.92 21.36
N ALA A 781 4.81 36.98 20.04
CA ALA A 781 3.70 37.00 19.10
C ALA A 781 2.91 35.68 19.09
N LEU A 782 3.59 34.53 19.19
CA LEU A 782 2.96 33.21 19.33
C LEU A 782 2.11 33.13 20.60
N VAL A 783 2.61 33.65 21.73
CA VAL A 783 1.86 33.73 22.99
C VAL A 783 0.59 34.56 22.82
N LEU A 784 0.67 35.73 22.19
CA LEU A 784 -0.51 36.58 21.92
C LEU A 784 -1.53 35.87 21.03
N MET A 785 -1.05 35.12 20.03
CA MET A 785 -1.90 34.36 19.13
C MET A 785 -2.64 33.23 19.88
N LEU A 786 -1.91 32.46 20.71
CA LEU A 786 -2.48 31.40 21.55
C LEU A 786 -3.38 31.94 22.65
N ASP A 787 -3.11 33.13 23.20
CA ASP A 787 -3.97 33.75 24.20
C ASP A 787 -5.35 34.09 23.61
N SER A 788 -5.36 34.54 22.35
CA SER A 788 -6.55 35.04 21.66
C SER A 788 -7.42 33.96 21.00
N SER A 789 -6.93 32.73 20.83
CA SER A 789 -7.61 31.67 20.06
C SER A 789 -7.44 30.27 20.68
N GLU A 790 -8.55 29.52 20.73
CA GLU A 790 -8.57 28.09 21.11
C GLU A 790 -8.62 27.16 19.89
N GLU A 791 -8.58 27.70 18.66
CA GLU A 791 -8.74 26.93 17.43
C GLU A 791 -7.46 26.17 17.01
N LEU A 792 -6.29 26.45 17.61
CA LEU A 792 -5.02 25.81 17.27
C LEU A 792 -4.84 24.48 18.00
N THR A 793 -4.94 23.36 17.28
CA THR A 793 -4.85 22.00 17.81
C THR A 793 -3.45 21.40 17.68
N GLU A 794 -2.71 21.73 16.62
CA GLU A 794 -1.39 21.18 16.36
C GLU A 794 -0.36 22.31 16.17
N LEU A 795 0.75 22.20 16.90
CA LEU A 795 1.86 23.16 16.86
C LEU A 795 3.18 22.40 16.75
N ASP A 796 3.86 22.56 15.62
CA ASP A 796 5.19 21.98 15.39
C ASP A 796 6.26 23.06 15.49
N LEU A 797 7.09 22.95 16.54
CA LEU A 797 8.24 23.80 16.82
C LEU A 797 9.54 22.97 16.83
N SER A 798 9.57 21.86 16.10
CA SER A 798 10.77 21.03 16.01
C SER A 798 11.91 21.76 15.27
N HIS A 799 13.17 21.47 15.60
CA HIS A 799 14.33 22.10 14.94
C HIS A 799 14.36 23.65 14.99
N CYS A 800 13.79 24.27 16.02
CA CYS A 800 13.65 25.73 16.10
C CYS A 800 14.74 26.45 16.92
N GLN A 801 15.74 25.72 17.42
CA GLN A 801 16.79 26.21 18.33
C GLN A 801 16.23 26.79 19.64
N LEU A 802 15.07 26.31 20.09
CA LEU A 802 14.45 26.76 21.34
C LEU A 802 15.34 26.43 22.54
N THR A 803 15.54 27.42 23.40
CA THR A 803 16.22 27.29 24.70
C THR A 803 15.19 27.28 25.84
N ASP A 804 15.59 26.84 27.03
CA ASP A 804 14.72 26.83 28.22
C ASP A 804 14.09 28.21 28.52
N GLN A 805 14.82 29.30 28.27
CA GLN A 805 14.32 30.67 28.46
C GLN A 805 13.20 31.04 27.48
N LEU A 806 13.32 30.62 26.21
CA LEU A 806 12.29 30.86 25.20
C LEU A 806 11.08 29.98 25.46
N LEU A 807 11.30 28.72 25.86
CA LEU A 807 10.23 27.79 26.22
C LEU A 807 9.41 28.30 27.42
N LEU A 808 10.06 28.84 28.46
CA LEU A 808 9.38 29.45 29.61
C LEU A 808 8.43 30.57 29.20
N THR A 809 8.79 31.34 28.16
CA THR A 809 7.94 32.41 27.61
C THR A 809 6.68 31.82 26.97
N LEU A 810 6.81 30.70 26.24
CA LEU A 810 5.71 30.04 25.54
C LEU A 810 4.79 29.23 26.48
N CYS A 811 5.34 28.61 27.52
CA CYS A 811 4.66 27.63 28.39
C CYS A 811 3.36 28.13 29.00
N THR A 812 3.21 29.44 29.22
CA THR A 812 1.99 30.01 29.79
C THR A 812 0.72 29.74 28.97
N GLN A 813 0.84 29.60 27.64
CA GLN A 813 -0.31 29.46 26.73
C GLN A 813 -0.31 28.17 25.90
N LEU A 814 0.78 27.39 25.93
CA LEU A 814 0.89 26.11 25.20
C LEU A 814 -0.09 25.03 25.68
N HIS A 815 -0.68 25.20 26.86
CA HIS A 815 -1.70 24.29 27.39
C HIS A 815 -2.89 24.10 26.44
N LYS A 816 -3.20 25.07 25.58
CA LYS A 816 -4.36 25.02 24.66
C LYS A 816 -4.17 24.11 23.45
N VAL A 817 -2.95 23.69 23.15
CA VAL A 817 -2.61 22.84 21.99
C VAL A 817 -2.85 21.37 22.32
N GLN A 818 -3.27 20.54 21.36
CA GLN A 818 -3.49 19.11 21.56
C GLN A 818 -2.25 18.27 21.20
N VAL A 819 -1.56 18.63 20.12
CA VAL A 819 -0.33 17.98 19.65
C VAL A 819 0.78 19.03 19.58
N LEU A 820 1.81 18.87 20.40
CA LEU A 820 2.93 19.78 20.49
C LEU A 820 4.24 19.07 20.16
N ASP A 821 4.94 19.51 19.12
CA ASP A 821 6.26 19.00 18.79
C ASP A 821 7.36 19.99 19.18
N LEU A 822 8.22 19.59 20.10
CA LEU A 822 9.38 20.34 20.58
C LEU A 822 10.70 19.60 20.29
N SER A 823 10.68 18.64 19.35
CA SER A 823 11.84 17.80 19.05
C SER A 823 13.02 18.58 18.45
N HIS A 824 14.24 18.09 18.64
CA HIS A 824 15.46 18.67 18.07
C HIS A 824 15.69 20.15 18.44
N ASN A 825 15.46 20.50 19.70
CA ASN A 825 15.75 21.83 20.27
C ASN A 825 16.87 21.75 21.33
N ASN A 826 17.19 22.88 21.95
CA ASN A 826 18.22 23.00 22.99
C ASN A 826 17.60 23.01 24.40
N ILE A 827 16.52 22.27 24.62
CA ILE A 827 15.82 22.19 25.92
C ILE A 827 16.63 21.29 26.87
N THR A 828 16.78 21.70 28.12
CA THR A 828 17.52 20.98 29.16
C THR A 828 16.60 20.56 30.31
N ASP A 829 17.16 19.88 31.32
CA ASP A 829 16.42 19.48 32.52
C ASP A 829 15.81 20.67 33.29
N ALA A 830 16.25 21.90 33.03
CA ALA A 830 15.70 23.12 33.64
C ALA A 830 14.23 23.38 33.29
N SER A 831 13.75 22.89 32.14
CA SER A 831 12.35 23.05 31.72
C SER A 831 11.46 21.88 32.10
N THR A 832 12.00 20.83 32.73
CA THR A 832 11.27 19.58 33.03
C THR A 832 10.03 19.82 33.88
N ASP A 833 10.16 20.56 34.99
CA ASP A 833 9.01 20.88 35.86
C ASP A 833 7.94 21.69 35.12
N THR A 834 8.36 22.59 34.24
CA THR A 834 7.45 23.45 33.47
C THR A 834 6.65 22.64 32.45
N LEU A 835 7.29 21.69 31.76
CA LEU A 835 6.63 20.79 30.80
C LEU A 835 5.67 19.80 31.48
N LEU A 836 6.06 19.24 32.63
CA LEU A 836 5.19 18.36 33.42
C LEU A 836 3.98 19.10 33.98
N GLN A 837 4.17 20.34 34.42
CA GLN A 837 3.08 21.19 34.89
C GLN A 837 2.10 21.54 33.77
N LEU A 838 2.61 21.78 32.55
CA LEU A 838 1.81 22.10 31.36
C LEU A 838 0.80 20.97 31.04
N VAL A 839 1.22 19.71 31.12
CA VAL A 839 0.35 18.55 30.90
C VAL A 839 -0.59 18.32 32.08
N SER A 840 -0.10 18.49 33.32
CA SER A 840 -0.91 18.35 34.53
C SER A 840 -2.06 19.37 34.62
N LEU A 841 -1.86 20.57 34.07
CA LEU A 841 -2.86 21.63 34.05
C LEU A 841 -3.92 21.45 32.95
N ASN A 842 -3.69 20.59 31.95
CA ASN A 842 -4.63 20.48 30.84
C ASN A 842 -4.81 19.06 30.25
N PRO A 843 -5.96 18.40 30.49
CA PRO A 843 -6.22 17.05 29.99
C PRO A 843 -6.46 16.97 28.47
N SER A 844 -6.49 18.09 27.75
CA SER A 844 -6.70 18.14 26.30
C SER A 844 -5.44 17.92 25.46
N ILE A 845 -4.24 17.97 26.06
CA ILE A 845 -3.00 17.63 25.38
C ILE A 845 -2.97 16.12 25.18
N HIS A 846 -2.90 15.67 23.94
CA HIS A 846 -2.78 14.26 23.60
C HIS A 846 -1.32 13.84 23.53
N THR A 847 -0.45 14.69 22.99
CA THR A 847 0.93 14.31 22.67
C THR A 847 1.88 15.50 22.77
N VAL A 848 2.99 15.31 23.48
CA VAL A 848 4.15 16.22 23.51
C VAL A 848 5.39 15.44 23.08
N ARG A 849 6.00 15.83 21.95
CA ARG A 849 7.22 15.20 21.44
C ARG A 849 8.46 15.98 21.85
N LEU A 850 9.44 15.28 22.41
CA LEU A 850 10.67 15.86 22.95
C LEU A 850 11.95 15.19 22.40
N PHE A 851 11.86 14.51 21.26
CA PHE A 851 12.97 13.74 20.70
C PHE A 851 14.22 14.59 20.51
N ARG A 852 15.40 14.04 20.83
CA ARG A 852 16.72 14.69 20.61
C ARG A 852 16.84 16.11 21.19
N ASN A 853 16.43 16.30 22.43
CA ASN A 853 16.77 17.47 23.26
C ASN A 853 17.93 17.15 24.23
N ASN A 854 18.44 18.15 24.94
CA ASN A 854 19.53 18.02 25.93
C ASN A 854 19.03 17.65 27.34
N ILE A 855 17.96 16.84 27.42
CA ILE A 855 17.34 16.37 28.68
C ILE A 855 18.05 15.09 29.12
N VAL A 856 18.67 15.13 30.30
CA VAL A 856 19.43 14.00 30.88
C VAL A 856 18.51 13.16 31.76
N ASP A 857 17.65 13.77 32.57
CA ASP A 857 16.69 13.06 33.43
C ASP A 857 15.33 12.90 32.75
N ARG A 858 15.08 11.70 32.23
CA ARG A 858 13.85 11.33 31.51
C ARG A 858 12.84 10.58 32.39
N SER A 859 13.20 10.32 33.65
CA SER A 859 12.42 9.45 34.54
C SER A 859 11.01 9.97 34.82
N SER A 860 10.84 11.30 34.82
CA SER A 860 9.55 11.96 35.04
C SER A 860 8.64 11.92 33.81
N PHE A 861 9.21 11.97 32.59
CA PHE A 861 8.43 11.93 31.34
C PHE A 861 7.96 10.53 30.97
N ASN A 862 8.77 9.49 31.21
CA ASN A 862 8.41 8.10 30.89
C ASN A 862 7.20 7.56 31.66
N LYS A 863 6.82 8.22 32.76
CA LYS A 863 5.65 7.84 33.59
C LYS A 863 4.33 8.29 32.97
N ASP A 864 4.37 9.26 32.06
CA ASP A 864 3.19 9.87 31.47
C ASP A 864 3.11 9.50 29.98
N LYS A 865 2.00 8.87 29.59
CA LYS A 865 1.78 8.36 28.23
C LYS A 865 1.61 9.47 27.19
N GLN A 866 1.44 10.72 27.62
CA GLN A 866 1.30 11.88 26.74
C GLN A 866 2.65 12.39 26.21
N PHE A 867 3.79 11.96 26.80
CA PHE A 867 5.12 12.35 26.32
C PHE A 867 5.76 11.27 25.44
N GLU A 868 6.33 11.69 24.32
CA GLU A 868 7.16 10.86 23.46
C GLU A 868 8.61 11.39 23.51
N ILE A 869 9.53 10.64 24.14
CA ILE A 869 10.93 11.05 24.35
C ILE A 869 11.90 9.88 24.13
N TRP A 870 12.82 10.03 23.17
CA TRP A 870 13.84 9.05 22.78
C TRP A 870 15.24 9.66 22.78
#